data_AF-A0A940KQ18-F1
#
_entry.id   AF-A0A940KQ18-F1
#
_cell.length_a   1.000
_cell.length_b   1.000
_cell.length_c   1.000
_cell.angle_alpha   90.00
_cell.angle_beta   90.00
_cell.angle_gamma   90.00
#
_symmetry.space_group_name_H-M   'P 1'
#
loop_
_entity.id
_entity.type
_entity.pdbx_description
1 polymer ?
#
loop_
_entity_poly.entity_id
_entity_poly.type
_entity_poly.pdbx_seq_one_letter_code
_entity_poly.pdbx_strand_id
1 'polypeptide(L)'
;MKQENLHALLASIIGHLHTNFSKNENQLTQLTDLLGSTLLDEEVAEPTNQEFSFQSADAFFSQNREGKKLEKIDETVKRILSNKIEARDLRVFVRDTPIRTTQLPGSKPTWAAGAKVVDTVGPILNPDGRRIWLDFYRIEKMIALYIQGQTLPSLLFKASFSSRIIKPANPELTKQYTIVPGSIWIHGKLLTNTAPADRYCGLRVKSGTISLDAAPVLTSGKLTIAPTNNIQCKIDLEPAEVQTYTPASDHGADARKSSLSLPTHWHFTANGTTRAITAIDPIEWKAYGQEAVSSWDGKQTIGYSNELNRVLIPLKTNINSFEVKECSSPFQQLSGVAPLPKSWWGLPAAQLDTANPLEADGSGAMIFQTAKGLSCIHQGQEGNESVLTAPMFVLEQGRISFTDQLSNSAGASQEMNMWKDDMNPHGTSIKLTFLNNTSLMYNCVGQGDELYVTKVDADIRTDRPVKVNGEPVDVRTKNSMLMLGANATKNVLGLFDDNILWDHTLPGTKAPVIKPIGLALENALFTVSPVNGCMLLGECDKEWKKMTKTQMLLTFGMFSYLPTLPDPYAANLGMLRAQFERLKPVRGTTAERRMWLWLICQVSAARVDDTKDDVKVAFHFGNMPGDTSMQVTDSVTPSPTDVKDVTGAPLVKDIGVIKTSLASRMLHPDAVVAMKKAAFKSGEMDESAMTTRMMVVNKTPDYGKEWDDKIGQLENDAFALLDVSSNANQMGVSFQYFPLGRMAMERTATVSAVASANTAFPFTVKDMSVYAPGTSVRAFTVPQIAWEPVFNLTPPVKPMDPQVFFNYYPNDGGPTRIFNTNAQPVPLAPIPVVDHLIDSFKNPKTQTFSFFTLPFGLKAIAIITKGGKETIKPELDKNAPKFKNNMVGGI
;
A
#
# COMPACT_ATOMS: atom_id res chain seq x y z
N MET A 1 -14.80 -15.03 -11.58
CA MET A 1 -14.90 -13.84 -10.71
C MET A 1 -16.03 -12.88 -11.19
N LYS A 2 -16.64 -12.02 -10.35
CA LYS A 2 -17.60 -10.96 -10.79
C LYS A 2 -16.86 -9.76 -11.41
N GLN A 3 -17.48 -9.05 -12.37
CA GLN A 3 -16.90 -7.90 -13.09
C GLN A 3 -16.32 -6.82 -12.17
N GLU A 4 -17.03 -6.48 -11.09
CA GLU A 4 -16.63 -5.44 -10.14
C GLU A 4 -15.37 -5.82 -9.34
N ASN A 5 -15.20 -7.10 -9.01
CA ASN A 5 -14.01 -7.59 -8.29
C ASN A 5 -12.75 -7.53 -9.16
N LEU A 6 -12.87 -7.88 -10.45
CA LEU A 6 -11.75 -7.79 -11.39
C LEU A 6 -11.33 -6.33 -11.64
N HIS A 7 -12.31 -5.43 -11.77
CA HIS A 7 -12.03 -4.00 -11.90
C HIS A 7 -11.30 -3.47 -10.66
N ALA A 8 -11.79 -3.77 -9.45
CA ALA A 8 -11.15 -3.33 -8.21
C ALA A 8 -9.69 -3.84 -8.08
N LEU A 9 -9.44 -5.10 -8.44
CA LEU A 9 -8.11 -5.70 -8.39
C LEU A 9 -7.14 -5.12 -9.44
N LEU A 10 -7.61 -4.90 -10.67
CA LEU A 10 -6.82 -4.20 -11.68
C LEU A 10 -6.53 -2.76 -11.26
N ALA A 11 -7.53 -2.04 -10.73
CA ALA A 11 -7.35 -0.69 -10.24
C ALA A 11 -6.35 -0.61 -9.07
N SER A 12 -6.31 -1.60 -8.17
CA SER A 12 -5.33 -1.64 -7.09
C SER A 12 -3.91 -1.93 -7.60
N ILE A 13 -3.73 -2.88 -8.52
CA ILE A 13 -2.40 -3.30 -9.01
C ILE A 13 -1.77 -2.27 -9.96
N ILE A 14 -2.55 -1.75 -10.93
CA ILE A 14 -2.00 -0.90 -12.00
C ILE A 14 -2.59 0.51 -12.04
N GLY A 15 -3.67 0.79 -11.31
CA GLY A 15 -4.32 2.11 -11.31
C GLY A 15 -3.38 3.23 -10.85
N HIS A 16 -2.52 2.94 -9.89
CA HIS A 16 -1.59 3.89 -9.29
C HIS A 16 -0.26 4.09 -10.06
N LEU A 17 0.08 3.22 -11.03
CA LEU A 17 1.36 3.27 -11.77
C LEU A 17 1.46 4.46 -12.73
N HIS A 18 2.63 5.11 -12.83
CA HIS A 18 2.87 6.21 -13.79
C HIS A 18 3.56 5.72 -15.07
N THR A 19 3.11 6.23 -16.22
CA THR A 19 3.77 6.03 -17.51
C THR A 19 4.33 7.36 -18.02
N ASN A 20 5.60 7.65 -17.77
CA ASN A 20 6.24 8.90 -18.19
C ASN A 20 6.65 8.95 -19.68
N PHE A 21 6.36 7.89 -20.46
CA PHE A 21 6.78 7.78 -21.86
C PHE A 21 5.68 7.16 -22.73
N SER A 22 5.52 7.62 -23.97
CA SER A 22 4.59 7.05 -24.97
C SER A 22 4.85 5.56 -25.26
N LYS A 23 6.10 5.10 -25.10
CA LYS A 23 6.48 3.67 -25.18
C LYS A 23 5.88 2.82 -24.04
N ASN A 24 5.58 3.44 -22.89
CA ASN A 24 5.03 2.79 -21.71
C ASN A 24 3.50 2.62 -21.78
N GLU A 25 2.77 3.39 -22.60
CA GLU A 25 1.32 3.22 -22.74
C GLU A 25 0.94 1.92 -23.45
N ASN A 26 1.70 1.52 -24.46
CA ASN A 26 1.52 0.23 -25.14
C ASN A 26 1.85 -0.94 -24.20
N GLN A 27 2.94 -0.84 -23.42
CA GLN A 27 3.28 -1.83 -22.40
C GLN A 27 2.22 -1.92 -21.30
N LEU A 28 1.66 -0.79 -20.87
CA LEU A 28 0.60 -0.75 -19.87
C LEU A 28 -0.70 -1.36 -20.41
N THR A 29 -1.02 -1.13 -21.69
CA THR A 29 -2.20 -1.74 -22.33
C THR A 29 -2.02 -3.26 -22.43
N GLN A 30 -0.86 -3.73 -22.90
CA GLN A 30 -0.51 -5.15 -22.92
C GLN A 30 -0.54 -5.78 -21.52
N LEU A 31 -0.05 -5.07 -20.52
CA LEU A 31 -0.09 -5.48 -19.11
C LEU A 31 -1.52 -5.57 -18.60
N THR A 32 -2.38 -4.60 -18.92
CA THR A 32 -3.79 -4.57 -18.50
C THR A 32 -4.55 -5.76 -19.10
N ASP A 33 -4.29 -6.08 -20.37
CA ASP A 33 -4.84 -7.27 -21.04
C ASP A 33 -4.34 -8.57 -20.42
N LEU A 34 -3.03 -8.67 -20.19
CA LEU A 34 -2.41 -9.86 -19.61
C LEU A 34 -2.92 -10.12 -18.19
N LEU A 35 -2.93 -9.09 -17.33
CA LEU A 35 -3.43 -9.18 -15.96
C LEU A 35 -4.92 -9.51 -15.93
N GLY A 36 -5.74 -8.83 -16.73
CA GLY A 36 -7.18 -9.09 -16.74
C GLY A 36 -7.51 -10.54 -17.15
N SER A 37 -6.72 -11.14 -18.04
CA SER A 37 -6.85 -12.56 -18.42
C SER A 37 -6.34 -13.54 -17.36
N THR A 38 -5.36 -13.12 -16.56
CA THR A 38 -4.72 -13.97 -15.52
C THR A 38 -5.55 -13.98 -14.23
N LEU A 39 -6.07 -12.82 -13.83
CA LEU A 39 -6.80 -12.62 -12.57
C LEU A 39 -8.26 -13.10 -12.60
N LEU A 40 -8.75 -13.58 -13.75
CA LEU A 40 -10.13 -14.07 -13.90
C LEU A 40 -10.39 -15.35 -13.09
N ASP A 41 -9.34 -16.18 -12.94
CA ASP A 41 -9.38 -17.55 -12.42
C ASP A 41 -8.63 -17.72 -11.08
N GLU A 42 -7.87 -16.73 -10.61
CA GLU A 42 -7.21 -16.80 -9.30
C GLU A 42 -8.21 -16.53 -8.15
N GLU A 43 -8.29 -17.46 -7.18
CA GLU A 43 -8.78 -17.15 -5.84
C GLU A 43 -7.79 -16.18 -5.19
N VAL A 44 -8.31 -15.08 -4.63
CA VAL A 44 -7.60 -13.87 -4.19
C VAL A 44 -6.49 -14.19 -3.17
N ALA A 45 -5.31 -14.57 -3.65
CA ALA A 45 -4.07 -14.45 -2.92
C ALA A 45 -3.51 -13.05 -3.22
N GLU A 46 -3.09 -12.33 -2.18
CA GLU A 46 -2.51 -10.99 -2.37
C GLU A 46 -1.30 -11.10 -3.32
N PRO A 47 -1.29 -10.34 -4.44
CA PRO A 47 -0.20 -10.40 -5.43
C PRO A 47 1.12 -9.81 -4.89
N THR A 48 1.09 -9.24 -3.68
CA THR A 48 2.21 -8.66 -2.94
C THR A 48 2.32 -9.30 -1.57
N ASN A 49 3.54 -9.59 -1.11
CA ASN A 49 3.80 -10.15 0.23
C ASN A 49 4.28 -9.10 1.25
N GLN A 50 4.17 -7.81 0.91
CA GLN A 50 4.67 -6.71 1.74
C GLN A 50 3.75 -5.50 1.64
N GLU A 51 3.09 -5.18 2.76
CA GLU A 51 2.36 -3.94 2.95
C GLU A 51 3.16 -3.02 3.86
N PHE A 52 3.43 -1.80 3.40
CA PHE A 52 4.03 -0.77 4.25
C PHE A 52 2.93 0.16 4.78
N SER A 53 3.15 0.75 5.96
CA SER A 53 2.20 1.69 6.58
C SER A 53 1.80 2.85 5.65
N PHE A 54 2.71 3.32 4.79
CA PHE A 54 2.44 4.37 3.81
C PHE A 54 1.63 3.91 2.60
N GLN A 55 1.54 2.62 2.28
CA GLN A 55 0.71 2.14 1.15
C GLN A 55 -0.79 2.36 1.41
N SER A 56 -1.16 2.62 2.66
CA SER A 56 -2.51 3.07 3.04
C SER A 56 -2.78 4.55 2.75
N ALA A 57 -1.81 5.32 2.23
CA ALA A 57 -1.97 6.74 1.99
C ALA A 57 -2.95 7.05 0.86
N ASP A 58 -3.64 8.18 0.97
CA ASP A 58 -4.55 8.67 -0.07
C ASP A 58 -3.89 8.92 -1.44
N ALA A 59 -2.57 9.13 -1.47
CA ALA A 59 -1.77 9.21 -2.67
C ALA A 59 -1.85 7.97 -3.59
N PHE A 60 -2.12 6.79 -3.01
CA PHE A 60 -2.11 5.50 -3.70
C PHE A 60 -3.51 5.01 -4.10
N PHE A 61 -4.57 5.72 -3.71
CA PHE A 61 -5.93 5.34 -4.12
C PHE A 61 -6.20 5.70 -5.57
N SER A 62 -6.78 4.73 -6.28
CA SER A 62 -7.17 4.84 -7.70
C SER A 62 -8.14 6.00 -7.97
N GLN A 63 -8.91 6.43 -6.96
CA GLN A 63 -9.92 7.50 -7.05
C GLN A 63 -9.32 8.90 -7.24
N ASN A 64 -8.05 9.11 -6.86
CA ASN A 64 -7.42 10.44 -6.89
C ASN A 64 -6.77 10.79 -8.24
N ARG A 65 -6.90 9.95 -9.30
CA ARG A 65 -6.11 10.12 -10.55
C ARG A 65 -6.88 9.77 -11.84
N GLU A 66 -6.51 10.51 -12.89
CA GLU A 66 -7.03 10.58 -14.27
C GLU A 66 -8.20 9.62 -14.64
N GLY A 67 -9.41 10.16 -14.76
CA GLY A 67 -10.61 9.41 -15.18
C GLY A 67 -10.42 8.59 -16.47
N LYS A 68 -9.56 9.06 -17.39
CA LYS A 68 -9.21 8.34 -18.63
C LYS A 68 -8.57 6.96 -18.40
N LYS A 69 -7.84 6.77 -17.29
CA LYS A 69 -7.14 5.51 -17.00
C LYS A 69 -8.10 4.47 -16.41
N LEU A 70 -9.01 4.90 -15.54
CA LEU A 70 -10.10 4.07 -15.03
C LEU A 70 -11.06 3.66 -16.16
N GLU A 71 -11.38 4.58 -17.08
CA GLU A 71 -12.16 4.27 -18.28
C GLU A 71 -11.51 3.19 -19.15
N LYS A 72 -10.18 3.23 -19.36
CA LYS A 72 -9.45 2.17 -20.08
C LYS A 72 -9.48 0.82 -19.36
N ILE A 73 -9.40 0.81 -18.03
CA ILE A 73 -9.52 -0.43 -17.23
C ILE A 73 -10.94 -1.01 -17.42
N ASP A 74 -11.96 -0.16 -17.33
CA ASP A 74 -13.36 -0.55 -17.58
C ASP A 74 -13.59 -1.12 -18.99
N GLU A 75 -13.04 -0.48 -20.03
CA GLU A 75 -13.08 -0.98 -21.40
C GLU A 75 -12.41 -2.36 -21.53
N THR A 76 -11.26 -2.53 -20.88
CA THR A 76 -10.51 -3.79 -20.92
C THR A 76 -11.25 -4.92 -20.20
N VAL A 77 -11.81 -4.64 -19.02
CA VAL A 77 -12.64 -5.60 -18.27
C VAL A 77 -13.85 -6.02 -19.10
N LYS A 78 -14.54 -5.08 -19.74
CA LYS A 78 -15.66 -5.38 -20.64
C LYS A 78 -15.23 -6.25 -21.82
N ARG A 79 -14.08 -5.96 -22.44
CA ARG A 79 -13.52 -6.75 -23.56
C ARG A 79 -13.16 -8.17 -23.16
N ILE A 80 -12.53 -8.36 -22.00
CA ILE A 80 -12.11 -9.68 -21.51
C ILE A 80 -13.33 -10.55 -21.21
N LEU A 81 -14.34 -9.97 -20.55
CA LEU A 81 -15.60 -10.65 -20.25
C LEU A 81 -16.43 -10.94 -21.50
N SER A 82 -16.42 -10.07 -22.52
CA SER A 82 -17.17 -10.27 -23.77
C SER A 82 -16.54 -11.31 -24.70
N ASN A 83 -15.20 -11.36 -24.77
CA ASN A 83 -14.49 -12.16 -25.77
C ASN A 83 -14.19 -13.60 -25.33
N LYS A 84 -14.54 -14.00 -24.09
CA LYS A 84 -14.15 -15.31 -23.50
C LYS A 84 -12.70 -15.66 -23.88
N ILE A 85 -11.79 -14.69 -23.70
CA ILE A 85 -10.37 -14.93 -23.93
C ILE A 85 -10.00 -16.13 -23.05
N GLU A 86 -9.48 -17.21 -23.66
CA GLU A 86 -9.05 -18.39 -22.91
C GLU A 86 -8.12 -17.92 -21.79
N ALA A 87 -8.48 -18.24 -20.56
CA ALA A 87 -7.66 -17.94 -19.41
C ALA A 87 -6.26 -18.49 -19.69
N ARG A 88 -5.26 -17.62 -19.58
CA ARG A 88 -3.88 -18.08 -19.67
C ARG A 88 -3.62 -18.84 -18.38
N ASP A 89 -3.11 -20.07 -18.49
CA ASP A 89 -2.58 -20.88 -17.37
C ASP A 89 -1.36 -20.15 -16.77
N LEU A 90 -1.57 -18.97 -16.20
CA LEU A 90 -0.55 -18.07 -15.67
C LEU A 90 -0.95 -17.64 -14.26
N ARG A 91 0.07 -17.30 -13.48
CA ARG A 91 0.00 -16.72 -12.15
C ARG A 91 0.94 -15.54 -12.08
N VAL A 92 0.54 -14.45 -11.43
CA VAL A 92 1.32 -13.20 -11.41
C VAL A 92 1.83 -12.85 -10.01
N PHE A 93 3.03 -12.28 -9.93
CA PHE A 93 3.58 -11.69 -8.72
C PHE A 93 4.08 -10.26 -8.96
N VAL A 94 3.78 -9.36 -8.03
CA VAL A 94 4.25 -7.98 -8.06
C VAL A 94 5.52 -7.85 -7.20
N ARG A 95 6.65 -7.68 -7.88
CA ARG A 95 7.99 -7.56 -7.30
C ARG A 95 8.41 -6.09 -7.22
N ASP A 96 9.06 -5.69 -6.14
CA ASP A 96 9.55 -4.31 -5.93
C ASP A 96 11.07 -4.20 -5.72
N THR A 97 11.79 -5.29 -5.98
CA THR A 97 13.25 -5.38 -5.91
C THR A 97 13.81 -5.80 -7.28
N PRO A 98 15.03 -5.40 -7.67
CA PRO A 98 15.57 -5.68 -9.01
C PRO A 98 16.02 -7.13 -9.23
N ILE A 99 16.24 -7.90 -8.15
CA ILE A 99 16.70 -9.29 -8.19
C ILE A 99 15.58 -10.22 -7.72
N ARG A 100 15.63 -11.51 -8.07
CA ARG A 100 14.68 -12.55 -7.63
C ARG A 100 15.34 -13.47 -6.60
N THR A 101 14.94 -13.36 -5.34
CA THR A 101 15.42 -14.22 -4.25
C THR A 101 14.32 -14.45 -3.23
N THR A 102 14.25 -15.66 -2.68
CA THR A 102 13.33 -16.02 -1.59
C THR A 102 13.80 -15.51 -0.23
N GLN A 103 14.99 -14.93 -0.16
CA GLN A 103 15.59 -14.41 1.07
C GLN A 103 15.20 -12.95 1.34
N LEU A 104 14.56 -12.28 0.38
CA LEU A 104 14.16 -10.87 0.48
C LEU A 104 12.64 -10.75 0.27
N PRO A 105 11.90 -10.12 1.20
CA PRO A 105 10.50 -9.76 0.97
C PRO A 105 10.33 -8.90 -0.29
N GLY A 106 9.17 -8.99 -0.95
CA GLY A 106 8.91 -8.24 -2.19
C GLY A 106 9.73 -8.69 -3.41
N SER A 107 10.64 -9.67 -3.27
CA SER A 107 11.51 -10.16 -4.34
C SER A 107 10.97 -11.40 -5.06
N LYS A 108 10.93 -12.56 -4.38
CA LYS A 108 10.35 -13.79 -4.92
C LYS A 108 9.51 -14.46 -3.83
N PRO A 109 8.20 -14.71 -4.05
CA PRO A 109 7.34 -15.25 -3.02
C PRO A 109 7.69 -16.72 -2.75
N THR A 110 7.37 -17.20 -1.55
CA THR A 110 7.65 -18.58 -1.13
C THR A 110 6.96 -19.60 -2.03
N TRP A 111 5.78 -19.31 -2.59
CA TRP A 111 5.08 -20.20 -3.52
C TRP A 111 5.75 -20.31 -4.89
N ALA A 112 6.60 -19.37 -5.27
CA ALA A 112 7.33 -19.37 -6.54
C ALA A 112 8.74 -19.95 -6.43
N ALA A 113 9.18 -20.42 -5.26
CA ALA A 113 10.53 -20.94 -5.07
C ALA A 113 10.81 -22.13 -6.02
N GLY A 114 11.79 -21.99 -6.91
CA GLY A 114 12.07 -23.01 -7.93
C GLY A 114 11.06 -23.04 -9.09
N ALA A 115 10.13 -22.09 -9.18
CA ALA A 115 9.28 -21.90 -10.35
C ALA A 115 9.96 -20.98 -11.38
N LYS A 116 9.69 -21.25 -12.66
CA LYS A 116 10.22 -20.55 -13.83
C LYS A 116 9.39 -19.31 -14.13
N VAL A 117 10.08 -18.19 -14.27
CA VAL A 117 9.47 -16.96 -14.76
C VAL A 117 9.39 -17.05 -16.28
N VAL A 118 8.18 -16.99 -16.83
CA VAL A 118 7.92 -17.07 -18.27
C VAL A 118 8.06 -15.71 -18.93
N ASP A 119 7.60 -14.66 -18.24
CA ASP A 119 7.66 -13.29 -18.72
C ASP A 119 7.78 -12.31 -17.55
N THR A 120 8.28 -11.11 -17.84
CA THR A 120 8.42 -10.03 -16.86
C THR A 120 8.12 -8.69 -17.49
N VAL A 121 7.13 -7.99 -16.94
CA VAL A 121 6.81 -6.62 -17.34
C VAL A 121 7.35 -5.65 -16.30
N GLY A 122 8.16 -4.69 -16.72
CA GLY A 122 8.76 -3.67 -15.86
C GLY A 122 10.26 -3.48 -16.11
N PRO A 123 10.93 -2.61 -15.36
CA PRO A 123 10.41 -1.85 -14.22
C PRO A 123 9.42 -0.75 -14.61
N ILE A 124 8.33 -0.63 -13.85
CA ILE A 124 7.39 0.50 -13.92
C ILE A 124 7.61 1.38 -12.69
N LEU A 125 7.68 2.69 -12.87
CA LEU A 125 7.89 3.62 -11.77
C LEU A 125 6.56 3.92 -11.07
N ASN A 126 6.56 3.71 -9.76
CA ASN A 126 5.43 3.97 -8.89
C ASN A 126 5.48 5.43 -8.38
N PRO A 127 4.36 6.07 -7.98
CA PRO A 127 4.36 7.46 -7.50
C PRO A 127 5.26 7.71 -6.29
N ASP A 128 5.43 6.69 -5.44
CA ASP A 128 6.36 6.71 -4.30
C ASP A 128 7.83 6.60 -4.70
N GLY A 129 8.14 6.41 -5.98
CA GLY A 129 9.50 6.23 -6.49
C GLY A 129 9.99 4.79 -6.53
N ARG A 130 9.22 3.81 -6.02
CA ARG A 130 9.58 2.39 -6.15
C ARG A 130 9.49 1.94 -7.60
N ARG A 131 10.31 0.95 -7.95
CA ARG A 131 10.26 0.27 -9.25
C ARG A 131 9.54 -1.05 -9.07
N ILE A 132 8.54 -1.29 -9.90
CA ILE A 132 7.69 -2.47 -9.82
C ILE A 132 7.88 -3.34 -11.07
N TRP A 133 8.02 -4.64 -10.86
CA TRP A 133 8.05 -5.67 -11.89
C TRP A 133 6.86 -6.60 -11.68
N LEU A 134 6.29 -7.10 -12.77
CA LEU A 134 5.27 -8.13 -12.73
C LEU A 134 5.86 -9.39 -13.34
N ASP A 135 6.13 -10.39 -12.50
CA ASP A 135 6.68 -11.69 -12.90
C ASP A 135 5.52 -12.67 -13.15
N PHE A 136 5.51 -13.31 -14.32
CA PHE A 136 4.47 -14.27 -14.72
C PHE A 136 5.01 -15.71 -14.68
N TYR A 137 4.25 -16.60 -14.07
CA TYR A 137 4.56 -18.01 -13.89
C TYR A 137 3.52 -18.87 -14.59
N ARG A 138 3.92 -19.94 -15.28
CA ARG A 138 2.97 -20.86 -15.93
C ARG A 138 2.48 -21.93 -14.98
N ILE A 139 1.17 -22.18 -15.01
CA ILE A 139 0.53 -23.31 -14.34
C ILE A 139 0.56 -24.51 -15.29
N GLU A 140 0.88 -25.70 -14.76
CA GLU A 140 0.92 -26.93 -15.52
C GLU A 140 -0.03 -27.98 -14.95
N LYS A 141 -0.64 -28.80 -15.82
CA LYS A 141 -1.40 -29.97 -15.38
C LYS A 141 -0.43 -31.13 -15.15
N MET A 142 -0.43 -31.68 -13.93
CA MET A 142 0.46 -32.76 -13.50
C MET A 142 -0.31 -33.92 -12.87
N ILE A 143 0.29 -35.11 -12.88
CA ILE A 143 -0.19 -36.29 -12.20
C ILE A 143 0.28 -36.22 -10.74
N ALA A 144 -0.65 -36.37 -9.81
CA ALA A 144 -0.38 -36.35 -8.36
C ALA A 144 -0.35 -37.77 -7.79
N LEU A 145 0.79 -38.19 -7.22
CA LEU A 145 0.95 -39.45 -6.51
C LEU A 145 0.90 -39.22 -5.00
N TYR A 146 0.02 -39.96 -4.32
CA TYR A 146 -0.20 -39.88 -2.87
C TYR A 146 0.31 -41.12 -2.16
N ILE A 147 0.78 -40.94 -0.93
CA ILE A 147 0.97 -42.02 0.03
C ILE A 147 -0.27 -42.10 0.94
N GLN A 148 -0.80 -43.30 1.14
CA GLN A 148 -1.99 -43.53 1.96
C GLN A 148 -1.82 -42.92 3.36
N GLY A 149 -2.83 -42.20 3.84
CA GLY A 149 -2.79 -41.48 5.12
C GLY A 149 -2.21 -40.07 5.04
N GLN A 150 -1.67 -39.65 3.90
CA GLN A 150 -1.26 -38.27 3.66
C GLN A 150 -2.34 -37.50 2.89
N THR A 151 -2.59 -36.25 3.29
CA THR A 151 -3.58 -35.37 2.64
C THR A 151 -3.03 -34.70 1.38
N LEU A 152 -1.72 -34.46 1.38
CA LEU A 152 -0.97 -33.80 0.32
C LEU A 152 -0.24 -34.83 -0.57
N PRO A 153 -0.09 -34.57 -1.88
CA PRO A 153 0.63 -35.47 -2.78
C PRO A 153 2.12 -35.52 -2.45
N SER A 154 2.73 -36.70 -2.57
CA SER A 154 4.16 -36.89 -2.33
C SER A 154 5.00 -36.53 -3.57
N LEU A 155 4.45 -36.72 -4.77
CA LEU A 155 5.08 -36.34 -6.05
C LEU A 155 4.04 -35.76 -7.02
N LEU A 156 4.44 -34.75 -7.79
CA LEU A 156 3.71 -34.23 -8.94
C LEU A 156 4.62 -34.31 -10.17
N PHE A 157 4.17 -34.94 -11.26
CA PHE A 157 5.00 -35.14 -12.45
C PHE A 157 4.18 -35.27 -13.72
N LYS A 158 4.85 -35.22 -14.87
CA LYS A 158 4.28 -35.55 -16.19
C LYS A 158 4.86 -36.86 -16.69
N ALA A 159 4.03 -37.74 -17.23
CA ALA A 159 4.46 -39.03 -17.77
C ALA A 159 3.80 -39.34 -19.12
N SER A 160 4.45 -40.20 -19.91
CA SER A 160 3.88 -40.78 -21.12
C SER A 160 3.12 -42.07 -20.81
N PHE A 161 2.08 -42.35 -21.60
CA PHE A 161 1.20 -43.51 -21.42
C PHE A 161 1.19 -44.38 -22.69
N SER A 162 1.02 -45.68 -22.50
CA SER A 162 1.13 -46.68 -23.57
C SER A 162 -0.09 -46.73 -24.50
N SER A 163 -1.26 -46.30 -24.01
CA SER A 163 -2.51 -46.24 -24.76
C SER A 163 -2.58 -45.01 -25.69
N ARG A 164 -2.54 -45.25 -27.01
CA ARG A 164 -2.80 -44.22 -28.06
C ARG A 164 -4.28 -44.10 -28.46
N ILE A 165 -5.20 -44.80 -27.80
CA ILE A 165 -6.60 -44.86 -28.21
C ILE A 165 -7.48 -44.26 -27.10
N ILE A 166 -7.98 -43.05 -27.38
CA ILE A 166 -8.92 -42.24 -26.57
C ILE A 166 -8.28 -41.73 -25.27
N LYS A 167 -8.27 -40.40 -25.07
CA LYS A 167 -7.83 -39.75 -23.81
C LYS A 167 -8.49 -40.46 -22.61
N PRO A 168 -7.77 -41.27 -21.80
CA PRO A 168 -8.40 -41.88 -20.66
C PRO A 168 -8.72 -40.79 -19.63
N ALA A 169 -9.90 -40.85 -19.02
CA ALA A 169 -10.34 -39.90 -18.00
C ALA A 169 -9.49 -39.98 -16.70
N ASN A 170 -8.72 -41.07 -16.54
CA ASN A 170 -7.89 -41.35 -15.37
C ASN A 170 -6.44 -41.72 -15.78
N PRO A 171 -5.43 -41.44 -14.92
CA PRO A 171 -4.05 -41.86 -15.17
C PRO A 171 -3.91 -43.40 -15.20
N GLU A 172 -3.00 -43.91 -16.04
CA GLU A 172 -2.72 -45.35 -16.15
C GLU A 172 -2.23 -45.92 -14.80
N LEU A 173 -2.84 -47.02 -14.34
CA LEU A 173 -2.46 -47.70 -13.09
C LEU A 173 -1.35 -48.71 -13.38
N THR A 174 -0.11 -48.23 -13.40
CA THR A 174 1.08 -49.01 -13.72
C THR A 174 2.12 -48.93 -12.60
N LYS A 175 3.02 -49.91 -12.54
CA LYS A 175 4.17 -49.90 -11.61
C LYS A 175 5.29 -48.98 -12.09
N GLN A 176 5.30 -48.58 -13.35
CA GLN A 176 6.38 -47.83 -13.95
C GLN A 176 5.84 -46.67 -14.79
N TYR A 177 6.27 -45.47 -14.45
CA TYR A 177 5.94 -44.24 -15.18
C TYR A 177 7.20 -43.67 -15.82
N THR A 178 7.16 -43.44 -17.13
CA THR A 178 8.23 -42.75 -17.86
C THR A 178 7.97 -41.25 -17.84
N ILE A 179 8.86 -40.49 -17.20
CA ILE A 179 8.77 -39.03 -17.10
C ILE A 179 9.07 -38.42 -18.48
N VAL A 180 8.23 -37.48 -18.90
CA VAL A 180 8.44 -36.67 -20.12
C VAL A 180 9.12 -35.35 -19.79
N PRO A 181 9.77 -34.67 -20.76
CA PRO A 181 10.37 -33.36 -20.52
C PRO A 181 9.37 -32.37 -19.89
N GLY A 182 9.79 -31.65 -18.85
CA GLY A 182 8.95 -30.70 -18.13
C GLY A 182 9.34 -30.54 -16.67
N SER A 183 8.34 -30.48 -15.78
CA SER A 183 8.52 -30.24 -14.35
C SER A 183 8.23 -31.50 -13.51
N ILE A 184 8.99 -31.66 -12.43
CA ILE A 184 8.66 -32.55 -11.31
C ILE A 184 8.65 -31.74 -10.02
N TRP A 185 7.65 -31.95 -9.16
CA TRP A 185 7.64 -31.41 -7.80
C TRP A 185 7.64 -32.55 -6.79
N ILE A 186 8.60 -32.49 -5.87
CA ILE A 186 8.83 -33.52 -4.86
C ILE A 186 8.48 -32.94 -3.50
N HIS A 187 7.59 -33.60 -2.76
CA HIS A 187 7.24 -33.13 -1.43
C HIS A 187 8.46 -33.12 -0.50
N GLY A 188 8.73 -32.00 0.17
CA GLY A 188 9.93 -31.83 1.00
C GLY A 188 10.02 -32.88 2.11
N LYS A 189 8.87 -33.30 2.67
CA LYS A 189 8.81 -34.37 3.69
C LYS A 189 9.17 -35.75 3.16
N LEU A 190 9.09 -35.98 1.85
CA LEU A 190 9.60 -37.21 1.22
C LEU A 190 11.13 -37.27 1.30
N LEU A 191 11.80 -36.11 1.30
CA LEU A 191 13.26 -35.99 1.33
C LEU A 191 13.82 -35.79 2.75
N THR A 192 13.12 -35.06 3.62
CA THR A 192 13.57 -34.84 5.00
C THR A 192 12.42 -34.52 5.96
N ASN A 193 12.49 -35.04 7.18
CA ASN A 193 11.48 -34.78 8.20
C ASN A 193 11.50 -33.33 8.72
N THR A 194 12.58 -32.58 8.49
CA THR A 194 12.72 -31.19 8.95
C THR A 194 12.03 -30.19 8.02
N ALA A 195 11.60 -30.60 6.83
CA ALA A 195 10.86 -29.75 5.91
C ALA A 195 9.42 -29.51 6.42
N PRO A 196 8.92 -28.26 6.34
CA PRO A 196 7.50 -27.97 6.56
C PRO A 196 6.58 -28.79 5.65
N ALA A 197 5.36 -29.06 6.12
CA ALA A 197 4.43 -29.99 5.46
C ALA A 197 3.88 -29.47 4.12
N ASP A 198 3.99 -28.18 3.83
CA ASP A 198 3.49 -27.49 2.65
C ASP A 198 4.59 -27.18 1.62
N ARG A 199 5.81 -27.73 1.80
CA ARG A 199 6.96 -27.42 0.94
C ARG A 199 7.18 -28.47 -0.15
N TYR A 200 7.40 -28.03 -1.38
CA TYR A 200 7.67 -28.86 -2.56
C TYR A 200 8.92 -28.40 -3.30
N CYS A 201 9.83 -29.33 -3.59
CA CYS A 201 11.02 -29.09 -4.39
C CYS A 201 10.71 -29.23 -5.88
N GLY A 202 10.73 -28.12 -6.61
CA GLY A 202 10.52 -28.09 -8.07
C GLY A 202 11.84 -28.26 -8.81
N LEU A 203 11.86 -29.15 -9.79
CA LEU A 203 13.00 -29.38 -10.68
C LEU A 203 12.53 -29.55 -12.12
N ARG A 204 13.35 -29.07 -13.05
CA ARG A 204 13.17 -29.28 -14.49
C ARG A 204 13.86 -30.57 -14.91
N VAL A 205 13.15 -31.37 -15.68
CA VAL A 205 13.55 -32.73 -16.06
C VAL A 205 13.52 -32.90 -17.57
N LYS A 206 14.53 -33.57 -18.10
CA LYS A 206 14.60 -33.99 -19.51
C LYS A 206 13.91 -35.34 -19.70
N SER A 207 14.13 -36.26 -18.78
CA SER A 207 13.56 -37.62 -18.79
C SER A 207 13.66 -38.25 -17.40
N GLY A 208 13.12 -39.45 -17.26
CA GLY A 208 13.29 -40.22 -16.04
C GLY A 208 12.30 -41.37 -15.93
N THR A 209 12.41 -42.12 -14.84
CA THR A 209 11.53 -43.25 -14.51
C THR A 209 11.14 -43.20 -13.04
N ILE A 210 9.84 -43.35 -12.77
CA ILE A 210 9.31 -43.60 -11.43
C ILE A 210 8.85 -45.05 -11.39
N SER A 211 9.49 -45.85 -10.55
CA SER A 211 9.15 -47.27 -10.32
C SER A 211 8.56 -47.45 -8.93
N LEU A 212 7.47 -48.22 -8.86
CA LEU A 212 6.73 -48.51 -7.64
C LEU A 212 6.74 -50.02 -7.36
N ASP A 213 6.87 -50.41 -6.09
CA ASP A 213 6.85 -51.83 -5.69
C ASP A 213 5.52 -52.52 -6.08
N ALA A 214 4.41 -51.80 -5.97
CA ALA A 214 3.08 -52.23 -6.39
C ALA A 214 2.37 -51.14 -7.21
N ALA A 215 1.42 -51.55 -8.04
CA ALA A 215 0.63 -50.60 -8.81
C ALA A 215 -0.24 -49.76 -7.86
N PRO A 216 -0.37 -48.44 -8.10
CA PRO A 216 -1.19 -47.58 -7.27
C PRO A 216 -2.68 -47.90 -7.45
N VAL A 217 -3.48 -47.51 -6.45
CA VAL A 217 -4.94 -47.62 -6.47
C VAL A 217 -5.57 -46.23 -6.56
N LEU A 218 -6.72 -46.13 -7.23
CA LEU A 218 -7.47 -44.88 -7.30
C LEU A 218 -8.42 -44.79 -6.10
N THR A 219 -8.09 -43.97 -5.11
CA THR A 219 -8.91 -43.75 -3.91
C THR A 219 -9.47 -42.34 -3.94
N SER A 220 -10.79 -42.19 -4.05
CA SER A 220 -11.45 -40.87 -4.19
C SER A 220 -10.87 -40.01 -5.32
N GLY A 221 -10.53 -40.63 -6.46
CA GLY A 221 -9.92 -39.95 -7.61
C GLY A 221 -8.42 -39.64 -7.48
N LYS A 222 -7.77 -40.05 -6.38
CA LYS A 222 -6.33 -39.84 -6.14
C LYS A 222 -5.52 -41.11 -6.38
N LEU A 223 -4.43 -41.00 -7.13
CA LEU A 223 -3.47 -42.08 -7.35
C LEU A 223 -2.68 -42.34 -6.06
N THR A 224 -2.94 -43.46 -5.38
CA THR A 224 -2.45 -43.69 -4.01
C THR A 224 -1.68 -45.01 -3.88
N ILE A 225 -0.57 -45.00 -3.13
CA ILE A 225 0.21 -46.20 -2.76
C ILE A 225 0.22 -46.43 -1.24
N ALA A 226 0.51 -47.66 -0.81
CA ALA A 226 0.68 -47.99 0.60
C ALA A 226 1.95 -47.34 1.19
N PRO A 227 1.99 -46.98 2.49
CA PRO A 227 3.12 -46.25 3.10
C PRO A 227 4.44 -47.01 3.11
N THR A 228 4.40 -48.34 3.01
CA THR A 228 5.57 -49.23 2.97
C THR A 228 6.12 -49.45 1.58
N ASN A 229 5.38 -49.08 0.53
CA ASN A 229 5.81 -49.28 -0.85
C ASN A 229 6.83 -48.21 -1.22
N ASN A 230 7.96 -48.65 -1.75
CA ASN A 230 9.00 -47.74 -2.21
C ASN A 230 8.62 -47.07 -3.52
N ILE A 231 8.97 -45.79 -3.59
CA ILE A 231 9.00 -45.00 -4.80
C ILE A 231 10.47 -44.86 -5.18
N GLN A 232 10.88 -45.53 -6.25
CA GLN A 232 12.21 -45.37 -6.83
C GLN A 232 12.14 -44.35 -7.97
N CYS A 233 12.85 -43.24 -7.80
CA CYS A 233 12.95 -42.18 -8.79
C CYS A 233 14.35 -42.20 -9.41
N LYS A 234 14.41 -42.34 -10.73
CA LYS A 234 15.62 -42.11 -11.54
C LYS A 234 15.36 -40.94 -12.47
N ILE A 235 15.93 -39.78 -12.18
CA ILE A 235 15.58 -38.52 -12.84
C ILE A 235 16.80 -37.98 -13.59
N ASP A 236 16.59 -37.66 -14.87
CA ASP A 236 17.54 -36.93 -15.69
C ASP A 236 17.14 -35.45 -15.70
N LEU A 237 17.93 -34.63 -15.03
CA LEU A 237 17.69 -33.22 -14.81
C LEU A 237 18.10 -32.39 -16.02
N GLU A 238 17.34 -31.34 -16.28
CA GLU A 238 17.68 -30.32 -17.27
C GLU A 238 18.17 -29.08 -16.52
N PRO A 239 19.45 -28.68 -16.68
CA PRO A 239 19.94 -27.43 -16.12
C PRO A 239 19.12 -26.23 -16.63
N ALA A 240 19.08 -25.15 -15.84
CA ALA A 240 18.51 -23.90 -16.32
C ALA A 240 19.25 -23.44 -17.59
N GLU A 241 18.53 -22.83 -18.52
CA GLU A 241 19.11 -22.30 -19.75
C GLU A 241 20.20 -21.27 -19.41
N VAL A 242 21.42 -21.51 -19.89
CA VAL A 242 22.52 -20.56 -19.71
C VAL A 242 22.22 -19.34 -20.57
N GLN A 243 21.83 -18.25 -19.93
CA GLN A 243 21.66 -16.98 -20.62
C GLN A 243 23.02 -16.42 -21.00
N THR A 244 23.22 -16.16 -22.29
CA THR A 244 24.38 -15.42 -22.77
C THR A 244 24.14 -13.93 -22.56
N TYR A 245 24.92 -13.32 -21.67
CA TYR A 245 24.85 -11.89 -21.44
C TYR A 245 25.84 -11.16 -22.35
N THR A 246 25.37 -10.24 -23.17
CA THR A 246 26.26 -9.25 -23.80
C THR A 246 26.57 -8.19 -22.73
N PRO A 247 27.82 -8.06 -22.26
CA PRO A 247 28.12 -7.18 -21.15
C PRO A 247 27.86 -5.73 -21.56
N ALA A 248 26.87 -5.11 -20.92
CA ALA A 248 26.60 -3.68 -21.04
C ALA A 248 27.48 -2.84 -20.09
N SER A 249 28.04 -3.46 -19.05
CA SER A 249 28.92 -2.84 -18.04
C SER A 249 29.69 -3.89 -17.24
N ASP A 250 30.62 -3.44 -16.39
CA ASP A 250 31.35 -4.28 -15.44
C ASP A 250 30.50 -4.80 -14.27
N HIS A 251 29.36 -4.18 -13.96
CA HIS A 251 28.39 -4.78 -13.03
C HIS A 251 27.95 -6.17 -13.51
N GLY A 252 27.79 -7.11 -12.59
CA GLY A 252 27.46 -8.50 -12.89
C GLY A 252 28.66 -9.34 -13.35
N ALA A 253 29.88 -8.79 -13.37
CA ALA A 253 31.05 -9.47 -13.93
C ALA A 253 31.39 -10.76 -13.16
N ASP A 254 31.31 -10.75 -11.84
CA ASP A 254 31.60 -11.94 -11.04
C ASP A 254 30.66 -13.10 -11.39
N ALA A 255 29.37 -12.83 -11.57
CA ALA A 255 28.38 -13.81 -11.99
C ALA A 255 28.52 -14.28 -13.46
N ARG A 256 29.12 -13.47 -14.33
CA ARG A 256 29.46 -13.89 -15.71
C ARG A 256 30.74 -14.73 -15.77
N LYS A 257 31.67 -14.50 -14.84
CA LYS A 257 32.95 -15.22 -14.74
C LYS A 257 32.84 -16.52 -13.93
N SER A 258 31.75 -16.72 -13.19
CA SER A 258 31.45 -18.03 -12.60
C SER A 258 31.00 -19.04 -13.64
N SER A 259 31.24 -20.30 -13.32
CA SER A 259 30.71 -21.44 -14.05
C SER A 259 30.13 -22.44 -13.06
N LEU A 260 29.05 -23.09 -13.45
CA LEU A 260 28.37 -24.07 -12.60
C LEU A 260 27.87 -25.22 -13.47
N SER A 261 28.24 -26.44 -13.09
CA SER A 261 27.70 -27.69 -13.63
C SER A 261 26.94 -28.38 -12.51
N LEU A 262 25.61 -28.31 -12.57
CA LEU A 262 24.72 -28.96 -11.60
C LEU A 262 24.48 -30.43 -11.96
N PRO A 263 24.01 -31.27 -11.02
CA PRO A 263 23.82 -32.69 -11.29
C PRO A 263 22.84 -32.92 -12.46
N THR A 264 23.21 -33.81 -13.37
CA THR A 264 22.35 -34.22 -14.50
C THR A 264 21.57 -35.49 -14.21
N HIS A 265 22.07 -36.35 -13.33
CA HIS A 265 21.39 -37.55 -12.86
C HIS A 265 21.20 -37.48 -11.35
N TRP A 266 19.97 -37.75 -10.91
CA TRP A 266 19.65 -37.91 -9.50
C TRP A 266 18.72 -39.08 -9.27
N HIS A 267 19.21 -40.05 -8.49
CA HIS A 267 18.49 -41.27 -8.16
C HIS A 267 18.25 -41.37 -6.66
N PHE A 268 17.00 -41.57 -6.26
CA PHE A 268 16.64 -41.79 -4.87
C PHE A 268 15.47 -42.76 -4.72
N THR A 269 15.35 -43.35 -3.54
CA THR A 269 14.23 -44.17 -3.13
C THR A 269 13.63 -43.59 -1.86
N ALA A 270 12.30 -43.47 -1.80
CA ALA A 270 11.61 -43.02 -0.60
C ALA A 270 10.25 -43.70 -0.45
N ASN A 271 9.77 -43.81 0.79
CA ASN A 271 8.41 -44.19 1.12
C ASN A 271 7.91 -43.35 2.31
N GLY A 272 6.84 -43.75 2.99
CA GLY A 272 6.28 -42.99 4.11
C GLY A 272 7.20 -42.88 5.34
N THR A 273 8.27 -43.69 5.42
CA THR A 273 9.13 -43.80 6.62
C THR A 273 10.62 -43.75 6.31
N THR A 274 11.05 -44.37 5.21
CA THR A 274 12.44 -44.52 4.78
C THR A 274 12.73 -43.67 3.55
N ARG A 275 14.00 -43.28 3.43
CA ARG A 275 14.53 -42.45 2.34
C ARG A 275 16.00 -42.76 2.16
N ALA A 276 16.44 -42.89 0.91
CA ALA A 276 17.82 -43.16 0.56
C ALA A 276 18.16 -42.49 -0.77
N ILE A 277 19.27 -41.78 -0.81
CA ILE A 277 19.90 -41.36 -2.07
C ILE A 277 20.72 -42.54 -2.58
N THR A 278 20.63 -42.82 -3.88
CA THR A 278 21.38 -43.91 -4.52
C THR A 278 22.46 -43.41 -5.47
N ALA A 279 22.25 -42.27 -6.13
CA ALA A 279 23.28 -41.62 -6.95
C ALA A 279 22.97 -40.12 -7.12
N ILE A 280 24.01 -39.29 -7.12
CA ILE A 280 24.00 -37.87 -7.49
C ILE A 280 25.29 -37.60 -8.26
N ASP A 281 25.19 -36.98 -9.43
CA ASP A 281 26.36 -36.52 -10.18
C ASP A 281 27.14 -35.44 -9.41
N PRO A 282 28.48 -35.37 -9.53
CA PRO A 282 29.26 -34.31 -8.90
C PRO A 282 28.88 -32.93 -9.45
N ILE A 283 29.03 -31.91 -8.60
CA ILE A 283 28.85 -30.51 -8.96
C ILE A 283 30.22 -29.89 -9.18
N GLU A 284 30.47 -29.38 -10.39
CA GLU A 284 31.66 -28.59 -10.70
C GLU A 284 31.29 -27.12 -10.63
N TRP A 285 32.10 -26.32 -9.94
CA TRP A 285 31.79 -24.90 -9.77
C TRP A 285 33.04 -24.03 -9.74
N LYS A 286 32.88 -22.81 -10.23
CA LYS A 286 33.86 -21.73 -10.19
C LYS A 286 33.20 -20.49 -9.62
N ALA A 287 33.77 -19.92 -8.57
CA ALA A 287 33.33 -18.66 -7.98
C ALA A 287 34.55 -17.84 -7.56
N TYR A 288 34.55 -16.54 -7.89
CA TYR A 288 35.64 -15.62 -7.56
C TYR A 288 37.04 -16.12 -7.92
N GLY A 289 37.17 -16.77 -9.09
CA GLY A 289 38.41 -17.38 -9.59
C GLY A 289 38.80 -18.72 -8.96
N GLN A 290 38.12 -19.17 -7.89
CA GLN A 290 38.36 -20.48 -7.28
C GLN A 290 37.49 -21.56 -7.93
N GLU A 291 38.12 -22.65 -8.33
CA GLU A 291 37.47 -23.83 -8.92
C GLU A 291 37.47 -24.99 -7.92
N ALA A 292 36.38 -25.77 -7.91
CA ALA A 292 36.23 -26.93 -7.04
C ALA A 292 35.17 -27.91 -7.57
N VAL A 293 35.19 -29.12 -6.99
CA VAL A 293 34.23 -30.19 -7.26
C VAL A 293 33.62 -30.65 -5.95
N SER A 294 32.30 -30.72 -5.89
CA SER A 294 31.54 -31.18 -4.73
C SER A 294 30.79 -32.46 -5.09
N SER A 295 31.15 -33.56 -4.44
CA SER A 295 30.59 -34.89 -4.70
C SER A 295 29.84 -35.43 -3.49
N TRP A 296 28.84 -36.28 -3.75
CA TRP A 296 28.12 -36.95 -2.69
C TRP A 296 28.99 -38.06 -2.08
N ASP A 297 29.19 -38.04 -0.75
CA ASP A 297 30.09 -38.97 -0.03
C ASP A 297 29.35 -40.14 0.66
N GLY A 298 28.07 -40.32 0.36
CA GLY A 298 27.24 -41.37 0.96
C GLY A 298 26.59 -40.99 2.29
N LYS A 299 26.87 -39.81 2.87
CA LYS A 299 26.20 -39.34 4.10
C LYS A 299 24.86 -38.68 3.80
N GLN A 300 23.83 -39.01 4.60
CA GLN A 300 22.42 -38.89 4.20
C GLN A 300 21.59 -37.87 4.97
N THR A 301 22.16 -37.07 5.87
CA THR A 301 21.33 -36.16 6.68
C THR A 301 20.92 -34.93 5.86
N ILE A 302 19.91 -35.11 5.01
CA ILE A 302 19.25 -34.05 4.25
C ILE A 302 18.57 -33.11 5.25
N GLY A 303 18.89 -31.83 5.16
CA GLY A 303 18.31 -30.79 6.00
C GLY A 303 17.33 -29.92 5.23
N TYR A 304 16.62 -29.07 5.96
CA TYR A 304 15.87 -27.95 5.39
C TYR A 304 16.39 -26.65 5.99
N SER A 305 16.72 -25.67 5.15
CA SER A 305 17.07 -24.33 5.59
C SER A 305 15.86 -23.41 5.43
N ASN A 306 15.36 -22.90 6.57
CA ASN A 306 14.26 -21.95 6.58
C ASN A 306 14.68 -20.59 6.01
N GLU A 307 15.95 -20.21 6.21
CA GLU A 307 16.53 -18.97 5.69
C GLU A 307 16.60 -18.96 4.16
N LEU A 308 16.99 -20.08 3.56
CA LEU A 308 17.15 -20.18 2.11
C LEU A 308 15.88 -20.68 1.40
N ASN A 309 14.88 -21.14 2.16
CA ASN A 309 13.71 -21.90 1.65
C ASN A 309 14.15 -23.05 0.73
N ARG A 310 15.10 -23.87 1.21
CA ARG A 310 15.73 -24.95 0.43
C ARG A 310 15.88 -26.24 1.23
N VAL A 311 15.69 -27.36 0.54
CA VAL A 311 16.16 -28.67 1.00
C VAL A 311 17.64 -28.80 0.65
N LEU A 312 18.46 -29.14 1.63
CA LEU A 312 19.92 -29.18 1.52
C LEU A 312 20.41 -30.62 1.56
N ILE A 313 20.93 -31.09 0.42
CA ILE A 313 21.55 -32.41 0.30
C ILE A 313 23.06 -32.25 0.53
N PRO A 314 23.65 -32.85 1.58
CA PRO A 314 25.06 -32.69 1.90
C PRO A 314 25.98 -33.20 0.80
N LEU A 315 26.99 -32.40 0.45
CA LEU A 315 28.07 -32.76 -0.45
C LEU A 315 29.41 -32.55 0.24
N LYS A 316 30.44 -33.26 -0.21
CA LYS A 316 31.82 -33.06 0.18
C LYS A 316 32.59 -32.37 -0.95
N THR A 317 33.15 -31.21 -0.65
CA THR A 317 33.99 -30.47 -1.60
C THR A 317 35.44 -30.98 -1.55
N ASN A 318 36.14 -30.99 -2.68
CA ASN A 318 37.54 -31.41 -2.80
C ASN A 318 38.57 -30.39 -2.27
N ILE A 319 38.13 -29.21 -1.84
CA ILE A 319 38.94 -28.16 -1.20
C ILE A 319 38.51 -27.96 0.26
N ASN A 320 39.46 -27.57 1.11
CA ASN A 320 39.22 -27.33 2.54
C ASN A 320 39.07 -25.84 2.90
N SER A 321 39.43 -24.95 1.99
CA SER A 321 39.35 -23.50 2.16
C SER A 321 38.93 -22.84 0.86
N PHE A 322 38.11 -21.81 0.96
CA PHE A 322 37.72 -20.93 -0.13
C PHE A 322 38.60 -19.67 -0.11
N GLU A 323 39.25 -19.38 -1.23
CA GLU A 323 40.10 -18.21 -1.43
C GLU A 323 39.49 -17.35 -2.53
N VAL A 324 39.36 -16.05 -2.26
CA VAL A 324 38.87 -15.08 -3.25
C VAL A 324 40.05 -14.63 -4.09
N LYS A 325 40.21 -15.24 -5.27
CA LYS A 325 41.34 -14.99 -6.19
C LYS A 325 41.08 -13.82 -7.13
N GLU A 326 39.82 -13.63 -7.49
CA GLU A 326 39.38 -12.58 -8.41
C GLU A 326 38.02 -12.06 -7.96
N CYS A 327 37.88 -10.73 -7.84
CA CYS A 327 36.61 -10.04 -7.66
C CYS A 327 36.57 -8.85 -8.63
N SER A 328 35.62 -8.88 -9.55
CA SER A 328 35.51 -7.97 -10.70
C SER A 328 34.35 -6.99 -10.58
N SER A 329 33.45 -7.17 -9.61
CA SER A 329 32.34 -6.27 -9.38
C SER A 329 32.84 -4.86 -9.02
N PRO A 330 32.46 -3.80 -9.75
CA PRO A 330 32.87 -2.43 -9.43
C PRO A 330 32.19 -1.88 -8.17
N PHE A 331 31.08 -2.49 -7.75
CA PHE A 331 30.30 -2.05 -6.58
C PHE A 331 30.74 -2.74 -5.30
N GLN A 332 30.83 -4.07 -5.29
CA GLN A 332 31.23 -4.88 -4.14
C GLN A 332 32.59 -5.51 -4.37
N GLN A 333 33.51 -5.30 -3.44
CA GLN A 333 34.79 -5.98 -3.38
C GLN A 333 34.75 -7.01 -2.24
N LEU A 334 35.09 -8.26 -2.56
CA LEU A 334 35.21 -9.38 -1.64
C LEU A 334 36.67 -9.82 -1.61
N SER A 335 37.20 -10.17 -0.44
CA SER A 335 38.57 -10.66 -0.32
C SER A 335 38.74 -11.63 0.85
N GLY A 336 39.91 -12.27 0.90
CA GLY A 336 40.31 -13.13 2.02
C GLY A 336 40.27 -14.63 1.71
N VAL A 337 40.57 -15.40 2.75
CA VAL A 337 40.62 -16.87 2.72
C VAL A 337 39.92 -17.41 3.94
N ALA A 338 38.98 -18.33 3.75
CA ALA A 338 38.22 -18.93 4.84
C ALA A 338 38.13 -20.45 4.72
N PRO A 339 38.17 -21.20 5.83
CA PRO A 339 37.84 -22.63 5.82
C PRO A 339 36.44 -22.88 5.25
N LEU A 340 36.27 -23.95 4.46
CA LEU A 340 34.99 -24.38 3.87
C LEU A 340 34.53 -25.68 4.58
N PRO A 341 33.85 -25.59 5.72
CA PRO A 341 33.44 -26.76 6.48
C PRO A 341 32.25 -27.52 5.88
N LYS A 342 31.41 -26.86 5.08
CA LYS A 342 30.13 -27.44 4.64
C LYS A 342 29.76 -27.03 3.21
N SER A 343 29.20 -27.98 2.48
CA SER A 343 28.67 -27.80 1.12
C SER A 343 27.41 -28.65 0.91
N TRP A 344 26.53 -28.18 0.04
CA TRP A 344 25.25 -28.82 -0.27
C TRP A 344 24.83 -28.58 -1.71
N TRP A 345 24.08 -29.52 -2.24
CA TRP A 345 23.16 -29.26 -3.34
C TRP A 345 21.83 -28.78 -2.78
N GLY A 346 21.45 -27.55 -3.11
CA GLY A 346 20.28 -26.87 -2.57
C GLY A 346 19.09 -26.88 -3.53
N LEU A 347 18.04 -27.63 -3.17
CA LEU A 347 16.80 -27.70 -3.92
C LEU A 347 15.82 -26.61 -3.43
N PRO A 348 15.40 -25.66 -4.28
CA PRO A 348 14.40 -24.66 -3.91
C PRO A 348 13.09 -25.33 -3.52
N ALA A 349 12.48 -24.88 -2.42
CA ALA A 349 11.29 -25.51 -1.86
C ALA A 349 10.14 -24.51 -1.77
N ALA A 350 9.15 -24.65 -2.65
CA ALA A 350 7.98 -23.77 -2.72
C ALA A 350 6.87 -24.15 -1.76
N GLN A 351 6.14 -23.15 -1.28
CA GLN A 351 4.78 -23.32 -0.76
C GLN A 351 3.80 -23.51 -1.92
N LEU A 352 3.82 -24.69 -2.53
CA LEU A 352 3.15 -24.95 -3.81
C LEU A 352 1.64 -25.16 -3.63
N ASP A 353 0.83 -24.51 -4.48
CA ASP A 353 -0.55 -24.92 -4.68
C ASP A 353 -0.56 -26.20 -5.54
N THR A 354 -0.88 -27.33 -4.91
CA THR A 354 -0.87 -28.63 -5.58
C THR A 354 -1.99 -28.82 -6.60
N ALA A 355 -3.03 -27.98 -6.56
CA ALA A 355 -4.10 -28.00 -7.57
C ALA A 355 -3.66 -27.29 -8.85
N ASN A 356 -2.82 -26.26 -8.73
CA ASN A 356 -2.31 -25.44 -9.83
C ASN A 356 -0.77 -25.34 -9.77
N PRO A 357 -0.04 -26.46 -9.95
CA PRO A 357 1.41 -26.45 -9.79
C PRO A 357 2.08 -25.66 -10.91
N LEU A 358 3.19 -24.99 -10.58
CA LEU A 358 3.90 -24.11 -11.52
C LEU A 358 4.93 -24.87 -12.35
N GLU A 359 5.30 -24.33 -13.52
CA GLU A 359 6.45 -24.79 -14.30
C GLU A 359 7.73 -24.59 -13.46
N ALA A 360 8.50 -25.67 -13.26
CA ALA A 360 9.71 -25.64 -12.46
C ALA A 360 10.92 -25.09 -13.26
N ASP A 361 11.87 -24.50 -12.54
CA ASP A 361 13.08 -23.90 -13.11
C ASP A 361 14.34 -24.64 -12.68
N GLY A 362 15.17 -24.97 -13.67
CA GLY A 362 16.49 -25.57 -13.49
C GLY A 362 16.56 -26.79 -12.57
N SER A 363 17.77 -27.05 -12.06
CA SER A 363 18.11 -28.22 -11.25
C SER A 363 18.66 -27.86 -9.85
N GLY A 364 18.27 -26.69 -9.32
CA GLY A 364 18.68 -26.21 -8.00
C GLY A 364 19.92 -25.31 -8.01
N ALA A 365 20.68 -25.33 -6.92
CA ALA A 365 21.85 -24.46 -6.71
C ALA A 365 22.98 -25.20 -5.98
N MET A 366 24.22 -24.75 -6.20
CA MET A 366 25.35 -25.13 -5.35
C MET A 366 25.44 -24.18 -4.16
N ILE A 367 25.54 -24.73 -2.96
CA ILE A 367 25.60 -23.95 -1.72
C ILE A 367 26.80 -24.39 -0.91
N PHE A 368 27.57 -23.44 -0.39
CA PHE A 368 28.61 -23.74 0.59
C PHE A 368 28.66 -22.67 1.66
N GLN A 369 29.08 -23.07 2.86
CA GLN A 369 29.28 -22.17 3.97
C GLN A 369 30.76 -22.14 4.30
N THR A 370 31.31 -20.94 4.47
CA THR A 370 32.67 -20.76 4.98
C THR A 370 32.63 -20.42 6.46
N ALA A 371 33.74 -20.65 7.16
CA ALA A 371 33.98 -20.06 8.48
C ALA A 371 34.46 -18.59 8.33
N LYS A 372 34.90 -18.00 9.44
CA LYS A 372 35.47 -16.65 9.46
C LYS A 372 36.77 -16.60 8.64
N GLY A 373 36.96 -15.53 7.88
CA GLY A 373 38.18 -15.30 7.09
C GLY A 373 37.98 -14.47 5.81
N LEU A 374 36.73 -14.16 5.45
CA LEU A 374 36.38 -13.28 4.35
C LEU A 374 35.95 -11.90 4.86
N SER A 375 36.24 -10.87 4.09
CA SER A 375 35.75 -9.51 4.31
C SER A 375 35.29 -8.89 3.00
N CYS A 376 34.39 -7.91 3.09
CA CYS A 376 33.86 -7.23 1.93
C CYS A 376 33.68 -5.73 2.20
N ILE A 377 33.76 -4.93 1.14
CA ILE A 377 33.51 -3.50 1.15
C ILE A 377 32.74 -3.12 -0.11
N HIS A 378 31.67 -2.34 0.03
CA HIS A 378 30.96 -1.80 -1.13
C HIS A 378 31.40 -0.36 -1.43
N GLN A 379 31.16 0.08 -2.66
CA GLN A 379 31.49 1.41 -3.13
C GLN A 379 30.70 2.47 -2.34
N GLY A 380 31.42 3.44 -1.78
CA GLY A 380 30.84 4.48 -0.92
C GLY A 380 30.90 4.16 0.58
N GLN A 381 31.25 2.93 0.97
CA GLN A 381 31.56 2.61 2.37
C GLN A 381 32.90 3.24 2.77
N GLU A 382 32.92 3.85 3.95
CA GLU A 382 34.10 4.43 4.59
C GLU A 382 34.37 3.74 5.92
N GLY A 383 35.62 3.75 6.38
CA GLY A 383 36.03 3.12 7.63
C GLY A 383 36.37 1.65 7.47
N ASN A 384 35.91 0.80 8.40
CA ASN A 384 36.26 -0.62 8.42
C ASN A 384 35.57 -1.42 7.30
N GLU A 385 36.19 -2.53 6.89
CA GLU A 385 35.53 -3.53 6.05
C GLU A 385 34.47 -4.32 6.84
N SER A 386 33.49 -4.87 6.12
CA SER A 386 32.50 -5.79 6.68
C SER A 386 33.10 -7.19 6.77
N VAL A 387 33.42 -7.64 7.98
CA VAL A 387 33.96 -8.98 8.25
C VAL A 387 32.83 -10.00 8.27
N LEU A 388 32.99 -11.08 7.49
CA LEU A 388 32.04 -12.17 7.41
C LEU A 388 32.42 -13.29 8.40
N THR A 389 31.46 -13.71 9.22
CA THR A 389 31.61 -14.69 10.30
C THR A 389 31.35 -16.11 9.79
N ALA A 390 30.22 -16.34 9.12
CA ALA A 390 29.86 -17.65 8.59
C ALA A 390 29.01 -17.56 7.30
N PRO A 391 29.50 -16.86 6.27
CA PRO A 391 28.72 -16.58 5.08
C PRO A 391 28.34 -17.86 4.33
N MET A 392 27.09 -17.93 3.90
CA MET A 392 26.58 -18.95 2.99
C MET A 392 26.57 -18.38 1.58
N PHE A 393 27.29 -19.02 0.67
CA PHE A 393 27.28 -18.72 -0.74
C PHE A 393 26.25 -19.57 -1.46
N VAL A 394 25.50 -18.95 -2.37
CA VAL A 394 24.56 -19.63 -3.27
C VAL A 394 24.97 -19.30 -4.70
N LEU A 395 25.34 -20.35 -5.43
CA LEU A 395 25.68 -20.30 -6.84
C LEU A 395 24.55 -20.90 -7.67
N GLU A 396 24.00 -20.08 -8.56
CA GLU A 396 22.99 -20.46 -9.55
C GLU A 396 23.51 -20.07 -10.94
N GLN A 397 22.92 -20.61 -12.00
CA GLN A 397 23.28 -20.20 -13.36
C GLN A 397 23.02 -18.70 -13.53
N GLY A 398 24.07 -17.94 -13.86
CA GLY A 398 24.00 -16.48 -14.03
C GLY A 398 23.82 -15.68 -12.74
N ARG A 399 23.99 -16.27 -11.55
CA ARG A 399 23.90 -15.56 -10.27
C ARG A 399 24.88 -16.11 -9.23
N ILE A 400 25.59 -15.19 -8.57
CA ILE A 400 26.34 -15.46 -7.34
C ILE A 400 25.73 -14.62 -6.24
N SER A 401 25.56 -15.22 -5.06
CA SER A 401 25.14 -14.48 -3.88
C SER A 401 25.77 -15.04 -2.63
N PHE A 402 25.88 -14.20 -1.61
CA PHE A 402 26.23 -14.65 -0.27
C PHE A 402 25.34 -13.97 0.77
N THR A 403 25.15 -14.65 1.89
CA THR A 403 24.41 -14.12 3.03
C THR A 403 25.12 -14.53 4.31
N ASP A 404 25.35 -13.58 5.20
CA ASP A 404 25.89 -13.82 6.52
C ASP A 404 24.98 -13.18 7.57
N GLN A 405 24.44 -13.98 8.47
CA GLN A 405 23.51 -13.54 9.51
C GLN A 405 24.21 -12.78 10.65
N LEU A 406 25.53 -12.96 10.82
CA LEU A 406 26.30 -12.45 11.95
C LEU A 406 27.51 -11.64 11.47
N SER A 407 27.33 -10.90 10.36
CA SER A 407 28.38 -10.04 9.81
C SER A 407 28.74 -8.93 10.81
N ASN A 408 29.99 -8.48 10.77
CA ASN A 408 30.47 -7.38 11.60
C ASN A 408 31.01 -6.24 10.73
N SER A 409 30.27 -5.14 10.70
CA SER A 409 30.61 -3.91 9.98
C SER A 409 30.78 -2.72 10.93
N ALA A 410 31.01 -2.96 12.23
CA ALA A 410 31.16 -1.88 13.20
C ALA A 410 32.36 -0.99 12.87
N GLY A 411 32.14 0.32 12.94
CA GLY A 411 33.13 1.33 12.55
C GLY A 411 33.13 1.66 11.06
N ALA A 412 32.26 1.05 10.25
CA ALA A 412 31.98 1.50 8.89
C ALA A 412 30.84 2.53 8.87
N SER A 413 30.91 3.47 7.92
CA SER A 413 29.89 4.49 7.70
C SER A 413 29.77 4.85 6.23
N GLN A 414 28.67 5.47 5.85
CA GLN A 414 28.51 6.06 4.51
C GLN A 414 27.70 7.35 4.63
N GLU A 415 28.22 8.44 4.07
CA GLU A 415 27.55 9.74 4.04
C GLU A 415 27.25 10.16 2.62
N MET A 416 26.03 10.65 2.39
CA MET A 416 25.57 11.13 1.08
C MET A 416 24.83 12.45 1.23
N ASN A 417 25.10 13.34 0.29
CA ASN A 417 24.29 14.54 0.11
C ASN A 417 22.96 14.17 -0.55
N MET A 418 21.89 14.82 -0.13
CA MET A 418 20.55 14.65 -0.67
C MET A 418 20.24 15.85 -1.58
N TRP A 419 19.22 16.66 -1.25
CA TRP A 419 18.84 17.83 -2.04
C TRP A 419 19.38 19.14 -1.48
N LYS A 420 19.49 20.13 -2.36
CA LYS A 420 19.84 21.51 -2.06
C LYS A 420 19.06 22.46 -2.96
N ASP A 421 18.42 23.47 -2.36
CA ASP A 421 17.65 24.50 -3.07
C ASP A 421 17.95 25.90 -2.52
N ASP A 422 17.28 26.92 -3.06
CA ASP A 422 17.47 28.31 -2.64
C ASP A 422 17.01 28.57 -1.19
N MET A 423 16.10 27.73 -0.67
CA MET A 423 15.60 27.80 0.71
C MET A 423 16.62 27.25 1.70
N ASN A 424 17.43 26.27 1.30
CA ASN A 424 18.48 25.68 2.11
C ASN A 424 19.81 25.58 1.34
N PRO A 425 20.66 26.63 1.37
CA PRO A 425 21.94 26.64 0.67
C PRO A 425 22.98 25.68 1.26
N HIS A 426 22.79 25.17 2.47
CA HIS A 426 23.68 24.16 3.08
C HIS A 426 23.38 22.74 2.59
N GLY A 427 22.18 22.53 2.02
CA GLY A 427 21.72 21.22 1.56
C GLY A 427 21.32 20.28 2.70
N THR A 428 20.89 19.09 2.32
CA THR A 428 20.50 18.00 3.23
C THR A 428 21.44 16.81 3.06
N SER A 429 21.56 15.97 4.07
CA SER A 429 22.41 14.77 4.00
C SER A 429 21.87 13.60 4.81
N ILE A 430 22.36 12.42 4.50
CA ILE A 430 22.14 11.21 5.28
C ILE A 430 23.48 10.62 5.68
N LYS A 431 23.60 10.25 6.95
CA LYS A 431 24.73 9.47 7.47
C LYS A 431 24.25 8.11 7.92
N LEU A 432 24.80 7.06 7.32
CA LEU A 432 24.59 5.67 7.64
C LEU A 432 25.72 5.16 8.54
N THR A 433 25.37 4.45 9.60
CA THR A 433 26.30 3.78 10.50
C THR A 433 26.03 2.29 10.47
N PHE A 434 27.03 1.51 10.09
CA PHE A 434 26.86 0.06 9.94
C PHE A 434 27.04 -0.65 11.28
N LEU A 435 26.27 -1.73 11.44
CA LEU A 435 26.13 -2.44 12.70
C LEU A 435 27.06 -3.66 12.77
N ASN A 436 27.22 -4.19 13.98
CA ASN A 436 27.75 -5.53 14.18
C ASN A 436 26.60 -6.53 14.37
N ASN A 437 26.92 -7.82 14.23
CA ASN A 437 25.98 -8.91 14.47
C ASN A 437 24.68 -8.76 13.66
N THR A 438 24.83 -8.36 12.40
CA THR A 438 23.71 -8.05 11.50
C THR A 438 23.74 -8.94 10.26
N SER A 439 22.57 -9.17 9.68
CA SER A 439 22.44 -9.89 8.42
C SER A 439 22.92 -9.00 7.27
N LEU A 440 23.90 -9.48 6.51
CA LEU A 440 24.40 -8.87 5.29
C LEU A 440 24.16 -9.84 4.13
N MET A 441 23.49 -9.36 3.10
CA MET A 441 23.23 -10.12 1.87
C MET A 441 23.77 -9.36 0.67
N TYR A 442 24.46 -10.07 -0.21
CA TYR A 442 24.89 -9.55 -1.49
C TYR A 442 24.46 -10.48 -2.62
N ASN A 443 24.00 -9.90 -3.73
CA ASN A 443 23.65 -10.60 -4.96
C ASN A 443 24.32 -9.92 -6.16
N CYS A 444 24.86 -10.74 -7.04
CA CYS A 444 25.42 -10.34 -8.33
C CYS A 444 24.76 -11.21 -9.41
N VAL A 445 24.13 -10.57 -10.40
CA VAL A 445 23.44 -11.26 -11.51
C VAL A 445 24.15 -10.92 -12.83
N GLY A 446 24.32 -11.92 -13.69
CA GLY A 446 25.08 -11.80 -14.93
C GLY A 446 24.53 -10.76 -15.93
N GLN A 447 23.24 -10.43 -15.82
CA GLN A 447 22.59 -9.34 -16.56
C GLN A 447 23.16 -7.95 -16.23
N GLY A 448 23.76 -7.78 -15.05
CA GLY A 448 24.41 -6.55 -14.62
C GLY A 448 23.77 -5.84 -13.44
N ASP A 449 22.85 -6.49 -12.73
CA ASP A 449 22.29 -5.97 -11.47
C ASP A 449 23.03 -6.54 -10.27
N GLU A 450 23.43 -5.66 -9.35
CA GLU A 450 24.05 -5.99 -8.08
C GLU A 450 23.23 -5.38 -6.94
N LEU A 451 23.07 -6.14 -5.85
CA LEU A 451 22.23 -5.74 -4.72
C LEU A 451 22.92 -6.08 -3.41
N TYR A 452 23.08 -5.07 -2.56
CA TYR A 452 23.57 -5.19 -1.19
C TYR A 452 22.45 -4.83 -0.22
N VAL A 453 22.20 -5.68 0.78
CA VAL A 453 21.16 -5.48 1.77
C VAL A 453 21.73 -5.74 3.16
N THR A 454 21.52 -4.80 4.09
CA THR A 454 21.92 -4.94 5.49
C THR A 454 21.02 -4.10 6.41
N LYS A 455 21.31 -4.10 7.71
CA LYS A 455 20.72 -3.15 8.65
C LYS A 455 21.73 -2.10 9.09
N VAL A 456 21.27 -0.86 9.19
CA VAL A 456 22.06 0.31 9.59
C VAL A 456 21.29 1.19 10.56
N ASP A 457 22.01 2.03 11.28
CA ASP A 457 21.43 3.22 11.91
C ASP A 457 21.59 4.40 10.94
N ALA A 458 20.58 5.25 10.81
CA ALA A 458 20.66 6.44 9.95
C ALA A 458 20.31 7.73 10.70
N ASP A 459 21.12 8.78 10.47
CA ASP A 459 20.86 10.16 10.87
C ASP A 459 20.61 10.98 9.60
N ILE A 460 19.34 11.35 9.36
CA ILE A 460 18.91 12.09 8.17
C ILE A 460 18.76 13.55 8.57
N ARG A 461 19.65 14.39 8.05
CA ARG A 461 19.64 15.85 8.20
C ARG A 461 18.76 16.45 7.11
N THR A 462 17.45 16.40 7.34
CA THR A 462 16.45 17.03 6.49
C THR A 462 16.15 18.46 6.93
N ASP A 463 15.71 19.30 6.00
CA ASP A 463 15.24 20.66 6.23
C ASP A 463 13.70 20.79 6.21
N ARG A 464 13.00 19.74 5.76
CA ARG A 464 11.53 19.69 5.64
C ARG A 464 10.97 18.29 5.96
N PRO A 465 9.75 18.19 6.51
CA PRO A 465 8.86 19.28 6.91
C PRO A 465 9.36 20.03 8.16
N VAL A 466 8.85 21.24 8.36
CA VAL A 466 9.17 22.09 9.52
C VAL A 466 8.05 22.05 10.55
N LYS A 467 8.42 22.08 11.83
CA LYS A 467 7.51 22.26 12.96
C LYS A 467 6.97 23.69 12.98
N VAL A 468 5.88 23.92 13.71
CA VAL A 468 5.33 25.27 13.94
C VAL A 468 6.30 26.25 14.61
N ASN A 469 7.37 25.77 15.25
CA ASN A 469 8.42 26.62 15.81
C ASN A 469 9.53 26.96 14.80
N GLY A 470 9.40 26.55 13.54
CA GLY A 470 10.35 26.82 12.45
C GLY A 470 11.52 25.84 12.34
N GLU A 471 11.70 24.93 13.29
CA GLU A 471 12.76 23.93 13.24
C GLU A 471 12.34 22.71 12.38
N PRO A 472 13.24 22.11 11.59
CA PRO A 472 13.00 20.84 10.92
C PRO A 472 12.66 19.70 11.88
N VAL A 473 12.02 18.66 11.37
CA VAL A 473 11.81 17.41 12.12
C VAL A 473 13.10 16.61 12.22
N ASP A 474 13.34 15.99 13.37
CA ASP A 474 14.47 15.09 13.57
C ASP A 474 14.12 13.69 13.01
N VAL A 475 15.00 13.16 12.16
CA VAL A 475 14.86 11.81 11.57
C VAL A 475 16.10 10.99 11.91
N ARG A 476 15.98 10.20 12.98
CA ARG A 476 17.03 9.27 13.43
C ARG A 476 16.42 7.89 13.59
N THR A 477 17.04 6.91 12.95
CA THR A 477 16.49 5.56 12.79
C THR A 477 17.51 4.54 13.27
N LYS A 478 17.05 3.39 13.78
CA LYS A 478 17.94 2.31 14.22
C LYS A 478 17.51 0.96 13.68
N ASN A 479 18.50 0.13 13.37
CA ASN A 479 18.26 -1.19 12.77
C ASN A 479 17.42 -1.15 11.48
N SER A 480 17.45 -0.03 10.76
CA SER A 480 16.69 0.21 9.55
C SER A 480 17.24 -0.63 8.40
N MET A 481 16.35 -1.11 7.53
CA MET A 481 16.76 -1.90 6.38
C MET A 481 17.35 -0.99 5.31
N LEU A 482 18.61 -1.24 4.95
CA LEU A 482 19.30 -0.59 3.85
C LEU A 482 19.36 -1.53 2.65
N MET A 483 19.02 -1.01 1.47
CA MET A 483 19.15 -1.67 0.19
C MET A 483 19.92 -0.76 -0.77
N LEU A 484 21.04 -1.24 -1.29
CA LEU A 484 21.84 -0.55 -2.29
C LEU A 484 21.82 -1.39 -3.57
N GLY A 485 21.27 -0.84 -4.65
CA GLY A 485 21.25 -1.48 -5.97
C GLY A 485 22.19 -0.75 -6.93
N ALA A 486 23.03 -1.48 -7.64
CA ALA A 486 23.96 -0.93 -8.62
C ALA A 486 23.79 -1.64 -9.97
N ASN A 487 23.77 -0.86 -11.06
CA ASN A 487 23.83 -1.39 -12.42
C ASN A 487 24.40 -0.36 -13.40
N ALA A 488 24.57 -0.76 -14.67
CA ALA A 488 25.11 0.07 -15.75
C ALA A 488 24.44 1.46 -15.90
N THR A 489 23.16 1.54 -15.56
CA THR A 489 22.34 2.72 -15.83
C THR A 489 22.24 3.65 -14.63
N LYS A 490 22.03 3.09 -13.43
CA LYS A 490 21.69 3.85 -12.23
C LYS A 490 22.10 3.11 -10.97
N ASN A 491 22.59 3.88 -10.00
CA ASN A 491 22.71 3.45 -8.61
C ASN A 491 21.45 3.86 -7.85
N VAL A 492 20.96 3.00 -6.97
CA VAL A 492 19.77 3.26 -6.17
C VAL A 492 20.01 2.92 -4.70
N LEU A 493 19.50 3.78 -3.82
CA LEU A 493 19.44 3.54 -2.39
C LEU A 493 17.99 3.43 -1.96
N GLY A 494 17.71 2.45 -1.10
CA GLY A 494 16.48 2.34 -0.33
C GLY A 494 16.80 2.21 1.15
N LEU A 495 16.19 3.05 1.99
CA LEU A 495 16.21 2.92 3.45
C LEU A 495 14.77 2.83 3.93
N PHE A 496 14.49 1.87 4.81
CA PHE A 496 13.14 1.63 5.32
C PHE A 496 13.16 1.39 6.83
N ASP A 497 12.28 2.10 7.53
CA ASP A 497 12.00 1.96 8.95
C ASP A 497 10.54 2.35 9.22
N ASP A 498 9.78 1.54 9.96
CA ASP A 498 8.37 1.79 10.25
C ASP A 498 8.05 1.89 11.76
N ASN A 499 9.07 1.86 12.61
CA ASN A 499 8.91 1.77 14.06
C ASN A 499 9.90 2.64 14.87
N ILE A 500 10.35 3.76 14.30
CA ILE A 500 11.32 4.71 14.88
C ILE A 500 10.98 5.12 16.31
N LEU A 501 9.70 5.32 16.64
CA LEU A 501 9.30 5.70 18.01
C LEU A 501 9.70 4.63 19.05
N TRP A 502 9.86 3.38 18.64
CA TRP A 502 10.16 2.23 19.48
C TRP A 502 11.65 1.87 19.49
N ASP A 503 12.46 2.44 18.59
CA ASP A 503 13.90 2.16 18.44
C ASP A 503 14.73 2.41 19.71
N HIS A 504 14.23 3.26 20.59
CA HIS A 504 14.87 3.63 21.85
C HIS A 504 14.27 2.92 23.06
N THR A 505 13.35 1.99 22.85
CA THR A 505 12.69 1.22 23.92
C THR A 505 13.25 -0.19 24.01
N LEU A 506 13.47 -0.67 25.24
CA LEU A 506 13.88 -2.05 25.45
C LEU A 506 12.67 -2.99 25.24
N PRO A 507 12.87 -4.21 24.72
CA PRO A 507 11.80 -5.19 24.57
C PRO A 507 11.03 -5.41 25.89
N GLY A 508 9.70 -5.33 25.84
CA GLY A 508 8.84 -5.53 27.02
C GLY A 508 8.70 -4.32 27.95
N THR A 509 9.26 -3.16 27.60
CA THR A 509 9.02 -1.92 28.35
C THR A 509 7.70 -1.26 27.97
N LYS A 510 7.17 -0.40 28.85
CA LYS A 510 5.95 0.38 28.56
C LYS A 510 6.18 1.28 27.34
N ALA A 511 5.12 1.51 26.57
CA ALA A 511 5.15 2.38 25.40
C ALA A 511 5.87 3.72 25.70
N PRO A 512 6.71 4.22 24.78
CA PRO A 512 7.47 5.43 25.00
C PRO A 512 6.54 6.62 25.24
N VAL A 513 6.93 7.53 26.14
CA VAL A 513 6.18 8.77 26.35
C VAL A 513 6.35 9.66 25.12
N ILE A 514 5.32 9.68 24.27
CA ILE A 514 5.31 10.49 23.06
C ILE A 514 5.11 11.95 23.45
N LYS A 515 6.08 12.81 23.08
CA LYS A 515 5.93 14.27 23.13
C LYS A 515 5.42 14.76 21.77
N PRO A 516 4.15 15.17 21.64
CA PRO A 516 3.60 15.58 20.35
C PRO A 516 4.26 16.87 19.85
N ILE A 517 4.35 17.00 18.53
CA ILE A 517 4.79 18.20 17.81
C ILE A 517 3.64 18.78 16.99
N GLY A 518 3.75 20.06 16.64
CA GLY A 518 2.80 20.74 15.75
C GLY A 518 3.34 20.86 14.34
N LEU A 519 2.54 20.51 13.33
CA LEU A 519 2.80 20.78 11.91
C LEU A 519 1.68 21.65 11.35
N ALA A 520 2.04 22.71 10.62
CA ALA A 520 1.08 23.61 9.99
C ALA A 520 1.16 23.51 8.46
N LEU A 521 -0.02 23.52 7.83
CA LEU A 521 -0.27 23.67 6.41
C LEU A 521 -0.95 25.02 6.16
N GLU A 522 -1.27 25.34 4.91
CA GLU A 522 -1.91 26.61 4.52
C GLU A 522 -3.27 26.84 5.21
N ASN A 523 -4.03 25.77 5.44
CA ASN A 523 -5.36 25.82 6.05
C ASN A 523 -5.58 24.76 7.15
N ALA A 524 -4.50 24.27 7.77
CA ALA A 524 -4.59 23.28 8.83
C ALA A 524 -3.44 23.35 9.83
N LEU A 525 -3.74 23.00 11.08
CA LEU A 525 -2.77 22.73 12.13
C LEU A 525 -2.99 21.32 12.69
N PHE A 526 -1.95 20.50 12.65
CA PHE A 526 -1.96 19.13 13.15
C PHE A 526 -1.14 19.00 14.42
N THR A 527 -1.66 18.26 15.39
CA THR A 527 -0.85 17.73 16.51
C THR A 527 -0.51 16.29 16.20
N VAL A 528 0.79 15.99 16.07
CA VAL A 528 1.27 14.68 15.62
C VAL A 528 2.37 14.14 16.54
N SER A 529 2.67 12.85 16.44
CA SER A 529 3.87 12.27 17.06
C SER A 529 5.14 12.81 16.40
N PRO A 530 6.33 12.62 17.01
CA PRO A 530 7.57 12.61 16.24
C PRO A 530 7.51 11.55 15.13
N VAL A 531 8.48 11.60 14.21
CA VAL A 531 8.57 10.67 13.07
C VAL A 531 8.52 9.22 13.57
N ASN A 532 7.58 8.44 13.06
CA ASN A 532 7.44 7.01 13.38
C ASN A 532 7.98 6.10 12.28
N GLY A 533 7.86 6.51 11.02
CA GLY A 533 8.39 5.75 9.90
C GLY A 533 9.12 6.67 8.92
N CYS A 534 10.13 6.12 8.28
CA CYS A 534 10.92 6.75 7.24
C CYS A 534 11.14 5.76 6.11
N MET A 535 10.70 6.13 4.91
CA MET A 535 11.14 5.50 3.66
C MET A 535 11.92 6.52 2.86
N LEU A 536 13.14 6.19 2.49
CA LEU A 536 13.98 7.03 1.63
C LEU A 536 14.40 6.21 0.41
N LEU A 537 14.04 6.69 -0.77
CA LEU A 537 14.44 6.14 -2.06
C LEU A 537 15.24 7.19 -2.82
N GLY A 538 16.47 6.86 -3.21
CA GLY A 538 17.38 7.76 -3.91
C GLY A 538 17.93 7.13 -5.19
N GLU A 539 18.05 7.91 -6.26
CA GLU A 539 18.96 7.59 -7.37
C GLU A 539 20.29 8.30 -7.12
N CYS A 540 21.36 7.52 -6.94
CA CYS A 540 22.68 8.02 -6.59
C CYS A 540 23.54 8.28 -7.83
N ASP A 541 24.52 9.16 -7.67
CA ASP A 541 25.63 9.27 -8.61
C ASP A 541 26.51 8.01 -8.63
N LYS A 542 27.45 7.97 -9.58
CA LYS A 542 28.37 6.82 -9.74
C LYS A 542 29.32 6.62 -8.56
N GLU A 543 29.57 7.69 -7.79
CA GLU A 543 30.50 7.69 -6.65
C GLU A 543 29.82 7.39 -5.31
N TRP A 544 28.49 7.28 -5.28
CA TRP A 544 27.69 7.13 -4.06
C TRP A 544 27.89 8.27 -3.07
N LYS A 545 28.00 9.51 -3.57
CA LYS A 545 28.21 10.74 -2.78
C LYS A 545 27.02 11.69 -2.81
N LYS A 546 26.22 11.72 -3.88
CA LYS A 546 25.00 12.54 -3.96
C LYS A 546 23.81 11.73 -4.49
N MET A 547 22.64 11.91 -3.87
CA MET A 547 21.36 11.52 -4.44
C MET A 547 20.90 12.57 -5.45
N THR A 548 20.85 12.19 -6.72
CA THR A 548 20.42 13.04 -7.83
C THR A 548 18.90 13.14 -7.97
N LYS A 549 18.19 12.16 -7.41
CA LYS A 549 16.75 12.16 -7.28
C LYS A 549 16.39 11.49 -5.97
N THR A 550 15.44 12.05 -5.24
CA THR A 550 15.07 11.58 -3.91
C THR A 550 13.56 11.57 -3.73
N GLN A 551 13.06 10.52 -3.08
CA GLN A 551 11.70 10.36 -2.58
C GLN A 551 11.81 9.97 -1.11
N MET A 552 11.39 10.87 -0.22
CA MET A 552 11.40 10.63 1.22
C MET A 552 9.96 10.69 1.73
N LEU A 553 9.49 9.61 2.36
CA LEU A 553 8.20 9.55 3.03
C LEU A 553 8.42 9.44 4.54
N LEU A 554 7.87 10.38 5.29
CA LEU A 554 7.87 10.39 6.75
C LEU A 554 6.45 10.18 7.25
N THR A 555 6.26 9.27 8.22
CA THR A 555 4.96 9.00 8.80
C THR A 555 4.86 9.51 10.24
N PHE A 556 3.73 10.15 10.56
CA PHE A 556 3.45 10.74 11.86
C PHE A 556 2.08 10.29 12.36
N GLY A 557 1.98 9.86 13.62
CA GLY A 557 0.71 9.50 14.22
C GLY A 557 -0.08 10.76 14.59
N MET A 558 -1.27 10.93 14.01
CA MET A 558 -2.09 12.11 14.21
C MET A 558 -2.94 11.99 15.49
N PHE A 559 -2.83 13.00 16.35
CA PHE A 559 -3.62 13.13 17.58
C PHE A 559 -4.81 14.08 17.42
N SER A 560 -4.63 15.18 16.68
CA SER A 560 -5.72 16.11 16.40
C SER A 560 -5.50 16.90 15.12
N TYR A 561 -6.62 17.34 14.53
CA TYR A 561 -6.70 18.19 13.36
C TYR A 561 -7.48 19.46 13.72
N LEU A 562 -6.86 20.63 13.51
CA LEU A 562 -7.48 21.94 13.65
C LEU A 562 -7.53 22.62 12.26
N PRO A 563 -8.73 22.90 11.71
CA PRO A 563 -8.83 23.67 10.48
C PRO A 563 -8.49 25.14 10.77
N THR A 564 -7.75 25.79 9.86
CA THR A 564 -7.29 27.18 10.02
C THR A 564 -7.49 27.97 8.72
N LEU A 565 -7.55 29.30 8.81
CA LEU A 565 -7.45 30.19 7.63
C LEU A 565 -6.10 30.92 7.63
N PRO A 566 -5.58 31.32 6.45
CA PRO A 566 -4.33 32.08 6.35
C PRO A 566 -4.43 33.49 6.94
N ASP A 567 -5.61 34.12 6.81
CA ASP A 567 -5.93 35.43 7.35
C ASP A 567 -6.56 35.33 8.75
N PRO A 568 -6.55 36.39 9.58
CA PRO A 568 -7.23 36.39 10.88
C PRO A 568 -8.69 35.91 10.77
N TYR A 569 -9.07 34.95 11.63
CA TYR A 569 -10.37 34.29 11.56
C TYR A 569 -11.00 34.06 12.94
N ALA A 570 -12.32 33.93 12.95
CA ALA A 570 -13.09 33.39 14.06
C ALA A 570 -13.47 31.93 13.76
N ALA A 571 -13.35 31.04 14.75
CA ALA A 571 -13.58 29.62 14.56
C ALA A 571 -14.70 29.08 15.45
N ASN A 572 -15.59 28.30 14.86
CA ASN A 572 -16.48 27.39 15.57
C ASN A 572 -16.08 25.96 15.22
N LEU A 573 -15.40 25.27 16.15
CA LEU A 573 -14.86 23.93 15.92
C LEU A 573 -15.92 22.82 15.96
N GLY A 574 -17.16 23.12 16.39
CA GLY A 574 -18.27 22.17 16.44
C GLY A 574 -17.87 20.78 16.95
N MET A 575 -17.96 19.77 16.09
CA MET A 575 -17.66 18.36 16.43
C MET A 575 -16.16 18.11 16.68
N LEU A 576 -15.26 18.91 16.10
CA LEU A 576 -13.81 18.77 16.26
C LEU A 576 -13.33 19.20 17.64
N ARG A 577 -14.14 19.97 18.38
CA ARG A 577 -13.82 20.44 19.74
C ARG A 577 -13.46 19.30 20.69
N ALA A 578 -14.11 18.15 20.56
CA ALA A 578 -13.87 16.97 21.39
C ALA A 578 -12.43 16.42 21.32
N GLN A 579 -11.67 16.75 20.26
CA GLN A 579 -10.26 16.35 20.11
C GLN A 579 -9.32 17.13 21.05
N PHE A 580 -9.74 18.31 21.51
CA PHE A 580 -8.93 19.22 22.31
C PHE A 580 -9.34 19.25 23.79
N GLU A 581 -10.55 18.78 24.10
CA GLU A 581 -11.02 18.68 25.47
C GLU A 581 -10.35 17.49 26.19
N ARG A 582 -9.82 17.73 27.40
CA ARG A 582 -9.29 16.64 28.22
C ARG A 582 -10.43 15.70 28.58
N LEU A 583 -10.39 14.46 28.10
CA LEU A 583 -11.27 13.39 28.58
C LEU A 583 -11.16 13.34 30.11
N LYS A 584 -12.27 13.57 30.82
CA LYS A 584 -12.31 13.36 32.28
C LYS A 584 -11.94 11.90 32.52
N PRO A 585 -10.92 11.60 33.34
CA PRO A 585 -10.52 10.22 33.57
C PRO A 585 -11.70 9.46 34.16
N VAL A 586 -12.15 8.41 33.47
CA VAL A 586 -13.00 7.40 34.09
C VAL A 586 -12.12 6.71 35.12
N ARG A 587 -12.58 6.64 36.38
CA ARG A 587 -11.85 6.11 37.55
C ARG A 587 -10.98 4.90 37.15
N GLY A 588 -9.66 5.07 37.25
CA GLY A 588 -8.67 4.02 37.00
C GLY A 588 -7.98 4.02 35.63
N THR A 589 -8.33 4.94 34.72
CA THR A 589 -7.68 5.05 33.39
C THR A 589 -7.02 6.41 33.21
N THR A 590 -5.74 6.41 32.81
CA THR A 590 -5.04 7.62 32.37
C THR A 590 -5.65 8.06 31.04
N ALA A 591 -6.12 9.31 30.95
CA ALA A 591 -6.62 9.87 29.70
C ALA A 591 -5.44 10.11 28.73
N GLU A 592 -5.09 9.09 27.94
CA GLU A 592 -4.07 9.21 26.90
C GLU A 592 -4.68 9.70 25.59
N ARG A 593 -4.01 10.67 24.94
CA ARG A 593 -4.35 11.09 23.58
C ARG A 593 -4.10 9.90 22.66
N ARG A 594 -5.14 9.42 21.98
CA ARG A 594 -5.04 8.26 21.09
C ARG A 594 -4.75 8.71 19.67
N MET A 595 -3.75 8.11 19.03
CA MET A 595 -3.50 8.27 17.59
C MET A 595 -4.65 7.60 16.81
N TRP A 596 -5.19 8.29 15.82
CA TRP A 596 -6.38 7.84 15.10
C TRP A 596 -6.24 7.87 13.57
N LEU A 597 -5.12 8.39 13.05
CA LEU A 597 -4.78 8.41 11.63
C LEU A 597 -3.25 8.55 11.46
N TRP A 598 -2.72 8.16 10.30
CA TRP A 598 -1.38 8.57 9.88
C TRP A 598 -1.45 9.85 9.05
N LEU A 599 -0.55 10.79 9.34
CA LEU A 599 -0.19 11.86 8.44
C LEU A 599 1.16 11.49 7.80
N ILE A 600 1.21 11.53 6.47
CA ILE A 600 2.36 11.12 5.69
C ILE A 600 2.87 12.34 4.94
N CYS A 601 4.12 12.73 5.19
CA CYS A 601 4.80 13.77 4.45
C CYS A 601 5.65 13.13 3.37
N GLN A 602 5.46 13.54 2.12
CA GLN A 602 6.26 13.15 0.98
C GLN A 602 7.12 14.34 0.54
N VAL A 603 8.44 14.15 0.53
CA VAL A 603 9.41 15.09 -0.01
C VAL A 603 10.02 14.47 -1.26
N SER A 604 9.78 15.08 -2.41
CA SER A 604 10.39 14.68 -3.68
C SER A 604 11.38 15.73 -4.14
N ALA A 605 12.60 15.31 -4.45
CA ALA A 605 13.63 16.18 -4.99
C ALA A 605 14.19 15.62 -6.29
N ALA A 606 14.46 16.48 -7.27
CA ALA A 606 15.10 16.11 -8.51
C ALA A 606 16.09 17.19 -8.95
N ARG A 607 17.27 16.76 -9.40
CA ARG A 607 18.31 17.67 -9.89
C ARG A 607 17.85 18.51 -11.07
N VAL A 608 18.02 19.83 -10.98
CA VAL A 608 17.85 20.76 -12.09
C VAL A 608 19.21 21.11 -12.70
N ASP A 609 20.18 21.48 -11.85
CA ASP A 609 21.57 21.75 -12.22
C ASP A 609 22.54 21.28 -11.11
N ASP A 610 23.81 21.66 -11.19
CA ASP A 610 24.85 21.24 -10.24
C ASP A 610 24.67 21.86 -8.84
N THR A 611 23.96 22.98 -8.77
CA THR A 611 23.83 23.82 -7.57
C THR A 611 22.43 23.84 -6.97
N LYS A 612 21.41 23.44 -7.75
CA LYS A 612 20.00 23.56 -7.40
C LYS A 612 19.19 22.33 -7.81
N ASP A 613 18.34 21.88 -6.88
CA ASP A 613 17.37 20.81 -7.06
C ASP A 613 15.93 21.39 -6.98
N ASP A 614 14.99 20.81 -7.74
CA ASP A 614 13.55 21.08 -7.61
C ASP A 614 13.00 20.20 -6.48
N VAL A 615 12.55 20.83 -5.39
CA VAL A 615 12.10 20.14 -4.18
C VAL A 615 10.63 20.47 -3.92
N LYS A 616 9.81 19.42 -3.82
CA LYS A 616 8.37 19.52 -3.55
C LYS A 616 8.01 18.76 -2.28
N VAL A 617 7.07 19.32 -1.53
CA VAL A 617 6.52 18.72 -0.32
C VAL A 617 5.03 18.55 -0.52
N ALA A 618 4.53 17.36 -0.20
CA ALA A 618 3.12 17.06 -0.19
C ALA A 618 2.78 16.27 1.07
N PHE A 619 1.54 16.41 1.55
CA PHE A 619 1.02 15.66 2.67
C PHE A 619 -0.15 14.79 2.25
N HIS A 620 -0.33 13.68 2.97
CA HIS A 620 -1.30 12.62 2.67
C HIS A 620 -1.83 12.01 3.96
N PHE A 621 -3.11 11.60 3.97
CA PHE A 621 -3.67 10.83 5.09
C PHE A 621 -3.58 9.33 4.83
N GLY A 622 -3.27 8.54 5.86
CA GLY A 622 -3.23 7.08 5.81
C GLY A 622 -3.92 6.42 7.01
N ASN A 623 -4.30 5.15 6.87
CA ASN A 623 -5.04 4.41 7.90
C ASN A 623 -4.10 3.75 8.92
N MET A 624 -4.56 3.67 10.17
CA MET A 624 -3.85 2.90 11.19
C MET A 624 -3.77 1.42 10.78
N PRO A 625 -2.67 0.69 11.10
CA PRO A 625 -2.52 -0.70 10.71
C PRO A 625 -3.66 -1.56 11.29
N GLY A 626 -4.27 -2.40 10.44
CA GLY A 626 -5.42 -3.24 10.80
C GLY A 626 -6.79 -2.55 10.71
N ASP A 627 -6.86 -1.27 10.31
CA ASP A 627 -8.12 -0.59 10.01
C ASP A 627 -8.52 -0.84 8.53
N THR A 628 -9.36 -1.85 8.30
CA THR A 628 -9.86 -2.23 6.96
C THR A 628 -11.05 -1.39 6.49
N SER A 629 -11.42 -0.32 7.19
CA SER A 629 -12.60 0.50 6.90
C SER A 629 -12.59 1.21 5.53
N MET A 630 -11.48 1.15 4.79
CA MET A 630 -11.35 1.64 3.41
C MET A 630 -11.19 0.53 2.37
N GLN A 631 -11.13 -0.75 2.78
CA GLN A 631 -11.30 -1.87 1.85
C GLN A 631 -12.79 -2.03 1.58
N VAL A 632 -13.25 -1.55 0.42
CA VAL A 632 -14.60 -1.81 -0.08
C VAL A 632 -14.74 -3.32 -0.27
N THR A 633 -15.26 -4.00 0.75
CA THR A 633 -15.71 -5.39 0.67
C THR A 633 -17.23 -5.38 0.80
N ASP A 634 -17.90 -5.09 -0.32
CA ASP A 634 -19.35 -5.21 -0.43
C ASP A 634 -19.75 -6.69 -0.45
N SER A 635 -19.74 -7.30 0.73
CA SER A 635 -20.46 -8.56 0.98
C SER A 635 -21.93 -8.26 1.32
N VAL A 636 -22.64 -7.58 0.42
CA VAL A 636 -24.11 -7.58 0.47
C VAL A 636 -24.57 -8.73 -0.40
N THR A 637 -24.88 -9.86 0.23
CA THR A 637 -25.59 -10.96 -0.44
C THR A 637 -27.08 -10.63 -0.34
N PRO A 638 -27.81 -10.38 -1.43
CA PRO A 638 -29.25 -10.30 -1.37
C PRO A 638 -29.80 -11.73 -1.30
N SER A 639 -30.31 -12.14 -0.14
CA SER A 639 -31.15 -13.33 -0.06
C SER A 639 -32.53 -13.01 -0.66
N PRO A 640 -33.04 -13.81 -1.61
CA PRO A 640 -34.40 -13.65 -2.11
C PRO A 640 -35.42 -14.41 -1.23
N THR A 641 -36.69 -14.00 -1.30
CA THR A 641 -37.93 -14.64 -0.76
C THR A 641 -38.16 -14.56 0.76
N ASP A 642 -39.33 -14.27 1.37
CA ASP A 642 -40.73 -14.16 0.93
C ASP A 642 -41.59 -13.35 1.94
N VAL A 643 -42.87 -13.17 1.61
CA VAL A 643 -43.89 -12.21 2.09
C VAL A 643 -44.68 -12.62 3.38
N LYS A 644 -45.12 -11.60 4.15
CA LYS A 644 -46.31 -11.44 5.05
C LYS A 644 -46.30 -11.78 6.56
N ASP A 645 -46.73 -10.75 7.33
CA ASP A 645 -47.45 -10.67 8.62
C ASP A 645 -47.27 -11.74 9.71
N VAL A 646 -46.82 -11.34 10.90
CA VAL A 646 -47.55 -11.47 12.19
C VAL A 646 -47.01 -10.45 13.22
N THR A 647 -47.93 -9.80 13.90
CA THR A 647 -47.79 -8.88 15.06
C THR A 647 -47.14 -9.51 16.30
N GLY A 648 -46.20 -8.80 16.95
CA GLY A 648 -45.92 -8.93 18.40
C GLY A 648 -44.51 -9.32 18.87
N ALA A 649 -43.65 -8.30 19.10
CA ALA A 649 -42.44 -8.24 19.98
C ALA A 649 -41.23 -9.20 19.72
N PRO A 650 -40.01 -8.91 20.24
CA PRO A 650 -39.33 -7.64 20.51
C PRO A 650 -38.14 -7.40 19.55
N LEU A 651 -37.60 -6.18 19.55
CA LEU A 651 -36.44 -5.71 18.75
C LEU A 651 -35.24 -6.68 18.78
N VAL A 652 -35.05 -7.45 17.71
CA VAL A 652 -33.82 -8.20 17.44
C VAL A 652 -32.78 -7.24 16.87
N LYS A 653 -31.78 -6.96 17.70
CA LYS A 653 -30.45 -6.47 17.31
C LYS A 653 -29.85 -7.50 16.35
N ASP A 654 -29.67 -7.13 15.09
CA ASP A 654 -28.56 -7.57 14.23
C ASP A 654 -28.72 -6.88 12.86
N ILE A 655 -28.37 -5.59 12.83
CA ILE A 655 -28.01 -4.90 11.60
C ILE A 655 -26.49 -5.02 11.50
N GLY A 656 -26.02 -5.64 10.42
CA GLY A 656 -24.61 -5.85 10.12
C GLY A 656 -23.77 -4.60 10.41
N VAL A 657 -22.88 -4.73 11.38
CA VAL A 657 -21.98 -3.66 11.81
C VAL A 657 -20.99 -3.41 10.67
N ILE A 658 -21.23 -2.35 9.90
CA ILE A 658 -20.14 -1.67 9.18
C ILE A 658 -19.10 -1.32 10.26
N LYS A 659 -17.90 -1.90 10.17
CA LYS A 659 -16.79 -1.51 11.05
C LYS A 659 -16.40 -0.07 10.71
N THR A 660 -17.07 0.88 11.34
CA THR A 660 -16.75 2.31 11.31
C THR A 660 -15.36 2.51 11.91
N SER A 661 -14.44 3.09 11.13
CA SER A 661 -13.10 3.47 11.59
C SER A 661 -13.18 4.35 12.84
N LEU A 662 -12.12 4.39 13.65
CA LEU A 662 -12.09 5.29 14.81
C LEU A 662 -12.25 6.77 14.38
N ALA A 663 -11.69 7.13 13.22
CA ALA A 663 -11.83 8.46 12.62
C ALA A 663 -13.28 8.81 12.26
N SER A 664 -14.05 7.84 11.73
CA SER A 664 -15.46 8.03 11.38
C SER A 664 -16.37 8.18 12.60
N ARG A 665 -16.02 7.51 13.71
CA ARG A 665 -16.76 7.59 14.97
C ARG A 665 -16.64 8.96 15.64
N MET A 666 -15.53 9.67 15.43
CA MET A 666 -15.33 11.01 15.99
C MET A 666 -16.22 12.09 15.32
N LEU A 667 -16.70 11.85 14.10
CA LEU A 667 -17.58 12.76 13.36
C LEU A 667 -19.04 12.29 13.34
N HIS A 668 -19.42 11.31 14.18
CA HIS A 668 -20.72 10.64 14.09
C HIS A 668 -21.88 11.44 14.72
N PRO A 669 -23.06 11.54 14.06
CA PRO A 669 -24.24 12.26 14.56
C PRO A 669 -24.80 11.77 15.90
N ASP A 670 -24.68 10.47 16.21
CA ASP A 670 -25.14 9.93 17.50
C ASP A 670 -24.39 10.53 18.69
N ALA A 671 -23.12 10.91 18.51
CA ALA A 671 -22.36 11.65 19.51
C ALA A 671 -22.89 13.08 19.67
N VAL A 672 -23.36 13.71 18.59
CA VAL A 672 -23.94 15.07 18.59
C VAL A 672 -25.34 15.08 19.20
N VAL A 673 -26.18 14.09 18.89
CA VAL A 673 -27.49 13.91 19.52
C VAL A 673 -27.33 13.56 21.00
N ALA A 674 -26.32 12.74 21.36
CA ALA A 674 -25.98 12.44 22.74
C ALA A 674 -25.40 13.66 23.47
N MET A 675 -24.56 14.48 22.84
CA MET A 675 -24.01 15.72 23.40
C MET A 675 -25.09 16.80 23.53
N LYS A 676 -25.97 16.99 22.55
CA LYS A 676 -27.14 17.88 22.68
C LYS A 676 -28.07 17.40 23.80
N LYS A 677 -28.34 16.09 23.92
CA LYS A 677 -29.10 15.51 25.06
C LYS A 677 -28.36 15.63 26.40
N ALA A 678 -27.04 15.56 26.40
CA ALA A 678 -26.21 15.68 27.61
C ALA A 678 -26.10 17.13 28.08
N ALA A 679 -25.94 18.09 27.16
CA ALA A 679 -26.01 19.53 27.40
C ALA A 679 -27.40 19.94 27.93
N PHE A 680 -28.47 19.36 27.38
CA PHE A 680 -29.83 19.50 27.91
C PHE A 680 -30.00 18.93 29.33
N LYS A 681 -29.17 17.95 29.72
CA LYS A 681 -29.20 17.30 31.04
C LYS A 681 -28.23 17.94 32.05
N SER A 682 -27.19 18.66 31.60
CA SER A 682 -26.16 19.24 32.47
C SER A 682 -26.52 20.63 32.99
N GLY A 683 -27.69 21.17 32.64
CA GLY A 683 -28.23 22.36 33.30
C GLY A 683 -27.46 23.66 33.03
N GLU A 684 -26.69 23.73 31.93
CA GLU A 684 -26.28 25.03 31.38
C GLU A 684 -27.51 25.64 30.71
N MET A 685 -28.33 26.30 31.53
CA MET A 685 -29.43 27.13 31.09
C MET A 685 -28.85 28.33 30.34
N ASP A 686 -29.14 28.40 29.05
CA ASP A 686 -29.17 29.64 28.30
C ASP A 686 -30.16 30.60 29.01
N GLU A 687 -29.71 31.82 29.30
CA GLU A 687 -30.45 32.87 30.02
C GLU A 687 -31.77 33.29 29.33
N SER A 688 -32.03 32.77 28.13
CA SER A 688 -33.25 32.98 27.34
C SER A 688 -34.51 32.36 27.95
N ALA A 689 -34.40 31.49 28.98
CA ALA A 689 -35.55 30.78 29.54
C ALA A 689 -36.35 31.56 30.61
N MET A 690 -35.85 32.67 31.16
CA MET A 690 -36.55 33.42 32.22
C MET A 690 -37.44 34.58 31.72
N THR A 691 -37.27 35.04 30.49
CA THR A 691 -38.03 36.17 29.94
C THR A 691 -39.40 35.76 29.35
N THR A 692 -39.67 34.47 29.20
CA THR A 692 -40.84 33.96 28.45
C THR A 692 -42.09 33.73 29.32
N ARG A 693 -42.10 34.16 30.59
CA ARG A 693 -43.26 33.97 31.50
C ARG A 693 -44.22 35.15 31.63
N MET A 694 -44.05 36.22 30.87
CA MET A 694 -45.06 37.28 30.77
C MET A 694 -45.21 37.78 29.32
N MET A 695 -45.92 37.00 28.49
CA MET A 695 -46.78 37.48 27.41
C MET A 695 -47.47 36.26 26.78
N VAL A 696 -48.57 35.82 27.40
CA VAL A 696 -49.50 34.85 26.79
C VAL A 696 -50.53 35.65 26.02
N VAL A 697 -50.24 36.00 24.77
CA VAL A 697 -51.24 36.31 23.74
C VAL A 697 -50.66 35.88 22.39
N ASN A 698 -51.35 34.95 21.72
CA ASN A 698 -51.08 34.41 20.39
C ASN A 698 -49.75 33.63 20.21
N LYS A 699 -49.79 32.31 20.48
CA LYS A 699 -48.78 31.37 19.98
C LYS A 699 -48.86 31.34 18.45
N THR A 700 -47.99 32.08 17.79
CA THR A 700 -47.58 31.74 16.42
C THR A 700 -47.01 30.31 16.44
N PRO A 701 -47.22 29.51 15.37
CA PRO A 701 -46.46 28.28 15.18
C PRO A 701 -44.97 28.54 15.37
N ASP A 702 -44.26 27.59 15.94
CA ASP A 702 -42.80 27.65 16.05
C ASP A 702 -42.20 27.45 14.65
N TYR A 703 -42.25 28.50 13.83
CA TYR A 703 -41.78 28.50 12.45
C TYR A 703 -40.29 28.15 12.37
N GLY A 704 -39.52 28.42 13.43
CA GLY A 704 -38.13 27.98 13.56
C GLY A 704 -38.03 26.47 13.62
N LYS A 705 -38.83 25.82 14.47
CA LYS A 705 -38.90 24.36 14.52
C LYS A 705 -39.42 23.74 13.21
N GLU A 706 -40.44 24.33 12.57
CA GLU A 706 -40.94 23.82 11.28
C GLU A 706 -39.88 23.94 10.16
N TRP A 707 -39.07 25.00 10.19
CA TRP A 707 -37.92 25.15 9.31
C TRP A 707 -36.85 24.11 9.63
N ASP A 708 -36.46 23.96 10.89
CA ASP A 708 -35.42 23.03 11.32
C ASP A 708 -35.79 21.57 11.04
N ASP A 709 -37.06 21.20 11.21
CA ASP A 709 -37.58 19.86 10.91
C ASP A 709 -37.51 19.53 9.41
N LYS A 710 -37.63 20.54 8.53
CA LYS A 710 -37.60 20.37 7.06
C LYS A 710 -36.21 20.57 6.44
N ILE A 711 -35.46 21.55 6.94
CA ILE A 711 -34.25 22.10 6.33
C ILE A 711 -33.06 22.10 7.30
N GLY A 712 -33.27 21.93 8.61
CA GLY A 712 -32.20 22.06 9.63
C GLY A 712 -31.05 21.06 9.47
N GLN A 713 -31.25 19.91 8.82
CA GLN A 713 -30.15 19.01 8.45
C GLN A 713 -29.16 19.64 7.46
N LEU A 714 -29.66 20.54 6.60
CA LEU A 714 -28.88 21.36 5.67
C LEU A 714 -28.27 22.59 6.36
N GLU A 715 -28.40 22.80 7.66
CA GLU A 715 -27.70 23.88 8.40
C GLU A 715 -26.65 23.35 9.39
N ASN A 716 -26.56 22.02 9.55
CA ASN A 716 -25.65 21.38 10.51
C ASN A 716 -24.22 21.29 9.96
N ASP A 717 -23.43 22.33 10.23
CA ASP A 717 -22.00 22.34 9.94
C ASP A 717 -21.23 21.61 11.06
N ALA A 718 -20.27 20.76 10.69
CA ALA A 718 -19.38 20.08 11.64
C ALA A 718 -18.37 21.07 12.25
N PHE A 719 -17.91 22.04 11.46
CA PHE A 719 -17.16 23.22 11.90
C PHE A 719 -17.36 24.37 10.90
N ALA A 720 -17.06 25.59 11.33
CA ALA A 720 -17.09 26.80 10.51
C ALA A 720 -15.94 27.74 10.88
N LEU A 721 -15.34 28.38 9.86
CA LEU A 721 -14.31 29.39 10.00
C LEU A 721 -14.78 30.66 9.27
N LEU A 722 -14.82 31.79 9.97
CA LEU A 722 -15.16 33.09 9.42
C LEU A 722 -13.89 33.91 9.28
N ASP A 723 -13.54 34.31 8.05
CA ASP A 723 -12.52 35.32 7.84
C ASP A 723 -12.98 36.65 8.45
N VAL A 724 -12.16 37.30 9.27
CA VAL A 724 -12.47 38.63 9.85
C VAL A 724 -11.63 39.74 9.25
N SER A 725 -10.85 39.42 8.22
CA SER A 725 -10.02 40.34 7.46
C SER A 725 -10.78 40.93 6.26
N SER A 726 -10.21 41.97 5.66
CA SER A 726 -10.67 42.50 4.38
C SER A 726 -10.16 41.72 3.17
N ASN A 727 -9.23 40.76 3.35
CA ASN A 727 -8.59 40.04 2.24
C ASN A 727 -9.56 39.08 1.53
N ALA A 728 -10.49 38.50 2.29
CA ALA A 728 -11.55 37.63 1.75
C ALA A 728 -12.97 38.18 1.99
N ASN A 729 -13.13 39.51 2.12
CA ASN A 729 -14.44 40.17 2.29
C ASN A 729 -15.31 39.61 3.42
N GLN A 730 -14.70 39.17 4.52
CA GLN A 730 -15.39 38.52 5.64
C GLN A 730 -16.20 37.28 5.22
N MET A 731 -15.77 36.60 4.15
CA MET A 731 -16.37 35.35 3.71
C MET A 731 -15.86 34.21 4.60
N GLY A 732 -16.78 33.40 5.10
CA GLY A 732 -16.48 32.20 5.86
C GLY A 732 -16.59 30.93 5.01
N VAL A 733 -15.99 29.87 5.53
CA VAL A 733 -16.11 28.51 5.02
C VAL A 733 -16.58 27.57 6.11
N SER A 734 -17.58 26.75 5.81
CA SER A 734 -18.07 25.71 6.71
C SER A 734 -18.11 24.36 6.02
N PHE A 735 -17.96 23.30 6.83
CA PHE A 735 -17.97 21.93 6.37
C PHE A 735 -19.20 21.21 6.92
N GLN A 736 -20.03 20.67 6.04
CA GLN A 736 -21.20 19.89 6.40
C GLN A 736 -20.89 18.40 6.36
N TYR A 737 -21.31 17.68 7.40
CA TYR A 737 -21.20 16.21 7.44
C TYR A 737 -22.56 15.57 7.14
N PHE A 738 -22.66 14.85 6.01
CA PHE A 738 -23.83 14.04 5.68
C PHE A 738 -23.61 12.57 6.09
N PRO A 739 -24.49 11.95 6.89
CA PRO A 739 -24.58 10.51 6.89
C PRO A 739 -25.10 10.05 5.53
N LEU A 740 -24.32 9.24 4.80
CA LEU A 740 -24.76 8.59 3.57
C LEU A 740 -26.09 7.86 3.83
N GLY A 741 -27.16 8.29 3.16
CA GLY A 741 -28.44 7.58 3.18
C GLY A 741 -29.71 8.43 3.11
N ARG A 742 -29.67 9.77 3.15
CA ARG A 742 -30.91 10.60 3.16
C ARG A 742 -30.89 11.86 2.30
N MET A 743 -30.52 11.76 1.02
CA MET A 743 -31.02 12.71 0.01
C MET A 743 -32.08 12.02 -0.84
N ALA A 744 -33.34 12.24 -0.46
CA ALA A 744 -34.51 11.97 -1.28
C ALA A 744 -34.96 13.27 -1.97
N MET A 745 -34.03 14.03 -2.55
CA MET A 745 -34.34 15.04 -3.56
C MET A 745 -33.88 14.49 -4.91
N GLU A 746 -34.82 14.44 -5.85
CA GLU A 746 -34.83 13.77 -7.15
C GLU A 746 -33.46 13.27 -7.70
N ARG A 747 -33.33 11.94 -7.77
CA ARG A 747 -32.33 11.22 -8.58
C ARG A 747 -32.37 11.71 -10.04
N THR A 748 -31.55 12.71 -10.37
CA THR A 748 -31.30 13.12 -11.76
C THR A 748 -29.82 13.02 -12.16
N ALA A 749 -28.92 12.72 -11.22
CA ALA A 749 -27.58 12.24 -11.53
C ALA A 749 -27.42 10.82 -10.99
N THR A 750 -27.25 9.85 -11.89
CA THR A 750 -26.55 8.61 -11.57
C THR A 750 -25.14 8.99 -11.14
N VAL A 751 -24.92 9.18 -9.85
CA VAL A 751 -23.59 9.12 -9.29
C VAL A 751 -23.15 7.68 -9.54
N SER A 752 -22.33 7.47 -10.57
CA SER A 752 -21.68 6.18 -10.77
C SER A 752 -21.09 5.75 -9.43
N ALA A 753 -21.34 4.51 -9.04
CA ALA A 753 -20.84 3.89 -7.81
C ALA A 753 -19.29 3.92 -7.68
N VAL A 754 -18.58 4.49 -8.66
CA VAL A 754 -17.15 4.80 -8.62
C VAL A 754 -16.82 5.94 -7.63
N ALA A 755 -17.80 6.77 -7.23
CA ALA A 755 -17.63 7.87 -6.28
C ALA A 755 -18.17 7.57 -4.87
N SER A 756 -18.37 6.30 -4.50
CA SER A 756 -18.80 5.91 -3.16
C SER A 756 -17.65 6.03 -2.15
N ALA A 757 -17.55 7.25 -1.60
CA ALA A 757 -17.23 7.61 -0.23
C ALA A 757 -16.22 6.76 0.57
N ASN A 758 -15.07 7.38 0.75
CA ASN A 758 -14.19 7.32 1.91
C ASN A 758 -14.98 7.30 3.24
N THR A 759 -15.11 6.14 3.88
CA THR A 759 -15.89 5.96 5.12
C THR A 759 -15.12 6.32 6.39
N ALA A 760 -13.84 6.69 6.32
CA ALA A 760 -13.01 6.88 7.51
C ALA A 760 -12.74 8.36 7.89
N PHE A 761 -12.37 9.23 6.95
CA PHE A 761 -12.14 10.67 7.17
C PHE A 761 -12.47 11.44 5.88
N PRO A 762 -13.36 12.44 5.88
CA PRO A 762 -13.90 13.03 4.66
C PRO A 762 -12.98 14.06 3.98
N PHE A 763 -11.75 14.21 4.47
CA PHE A 763 -10.77 15.16 3.95
C PHE A 763 -9.64 14.41 3.25
N THR A 764 -9.05 15.06 2.27
CA THR A 764 -7.82 14.63 1.60
C THR A 764 -6.79 15.74 1.74
N VAL A 765 -5.50 15.42 1.78
CA VAL A 765 -4.46 16.45 1.68
C VAL A 765 -3.85 16.39 0.29
N LYS A 766 -3.70 17.55 -0.33
CA LYS A 766 -3.00 17.67 -1.60
C LYS A 766 -2.05 18.85 -1.51
N ASP A 767 -0.78 18.58 -1.80
CA ASP A 767 0.32 19.52 -1.66
C ASP A 767 0.39 20.05 -0.21
N MET A 768 0.16 21.35 0.00
CA MET A 768 0.22 22.02 1.32
C MET A 768 -1.15 22.45 1.84
N SER A 769 -2.24 21.90 1.31
CA SER A 769 -3.62 22.30 1.65
C SER A 769 -4.53 21.09 1.88
N VAL A 770 -5.47 21.23 2.83
CA VAL A 770 -6.53 20.26 3.10
C VAL A 770 -7.74 20.54 2.22
N TYR A 771 -8.20 19.51 1.52
CA TYR A 771 -9.32 19.52 0.60
C TYR A 771 -10.50 18.73 1.18
N ALA A 772 -11.70 19.13 0.79
CA ALA A 772 -12.92 18.38 1.05
C ALA A 772 -13.79 18.32 -0.22
N PRO A 773 -14.67 17.31 -0.37
CA PRO A 773 -15.62 17.23 -1.47
C PRO A 773 -16.48 18.49 -1.56
N GLY A 774 -16.59 19.10 -2.75
CA GLY A 774 -17.34 20.35 -2.95
C GLY A 774 -18.79 20.29 -2.46
N THR A 775 -19.44 19.13 -2.54
CA THR A 775 -20.81 18.89 -2.01
C THR A 775 -20.95 19.10 -0.50
N SER A 776 -19.86 19.02 0.24
CA SER A 776 -19.82 19.16 1.70
C SER A 776 -19.27 20.51 2.15
N VAL A 777 -18.71 21.31 1.23
CA VAL A 777 -18.10 22.61 1.53
C VAL A 777 -19.07 23.73 1.20
N ARG A 778 -19.12 24.73 2.08
CA ARG A 778 -20.04 25.85 1.98
C ARG A 778 -19.27 27.14 2.14
N ALA A 779 -19.57 28.11 1.28
CA ALA A 779 -19.19 29.47 1.53
C ALA A 779 -20.32 30.13 2.33
N PHE A 780 -20.00 30.93 3.35
CA PHE A 780 -21.02 31.61 4.13
C PHE A 780 -20.63 33.05 4.47
N THR A 781 -21.62 33.89 4.75
CA THR A 781 -21.42 35.22 5.30
C THR A 781 -22.23 35.39 6.57
N VAL A 782 -21.91 36.40 7.36
CA VAL A 782 -22.81 36.91 8.40
C VAL A 782 -24.19 37.26 7.81
N PRO A 783 -25.26 37.33 8.63
CA PRO A 783 -26.60 37.67 8.14
C PRO A 783 -26.58 38.94 7.29
N GLN A 784 -27.24 38.92 6.13
CA GLN A 784 -27.26 40.06 5.20
C GLN A 784 -28.09 41.23 5.73
N ILE A 785 -29.07 40.92 6.59
CA ILE A 785 -30.02 41.87 7.14
C ILE A 785 -30.02 41.67 8.65
N ALA A 786 -29.52 42.68 9.38
CA ALA A 786 -29.78 42.81 10.80
C ALA A 786 -31.10 43.56 10.98
N TRP A 787 -31.91 43.14 11.94
CA TRP A 787 -33.22 43.74 12.18
C TRP A 787 -33.40 44.08 13.66
N GLU A 788 -34.26 45.07 13.93
CA GLU A 788 -34.62 45.49 15.30
C GLU A 788 -36.12 45.34 15.51
N PRO A 789 -36.61 45.05 16.73
CA PRO A 789 -38.04 44.99 17.04
C PRO A 789 -38.84 46.16 16.44
N VAL A 790 -39.88 45.87 15.65
CA VAL A 790 -40.72 46.89 15.00
C VAL A 790 -42.11 46.95 15.62
N PHE A 791 -42.64 48.16 15.61
CA PHE A 791 -44.01 48.45 16.00
C PHE A 791 -44.89 48.54 14.75
N ASN A 792 -45.76 47.56 14.54
CA ASN A 792 -46.67 47.56 13.40
C ASN A 792 -47.95 48.33 13.74
N LEU A 793 -48.22 49.39 12.97
CA LEU A 793 -49.37 50.27 13.13
C LEU A 793 -50.63 49.79 12.40
N THR A 794 -50.50 48.79 11.53
CA THR A 794 -51.57 48.39 10.60
C THR A 794 -52.09 46.99 10.94
N PRO A 795 -53.42 46.79 11.08
CA PRO A 795 -54.00 45.48 11.31
C PRO A 795 -53.81 44.54 10.11
N PRO A 796 -53.60 43.23 10.36
CA PRO A 796 -53.40 42.26 9.30
C PRO A 796 -54.65 42.16 8.41
N VAL A 797 -54.46 42.27 7.09
CA VAL A 797 -55.52 42.24 6.08
C VAL A 797 -55.55 40.89 5.37
N LYS A 798 -54.38 40.25 5.22
CA LYS A 798 -54.20 38.93 4.61
C LYS A 798 -53.73 37.89 5.63
N PRO A 799 -54.00 36.59 5.40
CA PRO A 799 -53.33 35.52 6.14
C PRO A 799 -51.81 35.70 6.04
N MET A 800 -51.11 35.63 7.18
CA MET A 800 -49.65 35.87 7.34
C MET A 800 -49.19 37.34 7.43
N ASP A 801 -50.09 38.32 7.40
CA ASP A 801 -49.72 39.71 7.72
C ASP A 801 -49.27 39.81 9.19
N PRO A 802 -48.25 40.63 9.51
CA PRO A 802 -47.77 40.81 10.87
C PRO A 802 -48.87 41.40 11.78
N GLN A 803 -48.87 41.01 13.05
CA GLN A 803 -49.86 41.49 14.02
C GLN A 803 -49.66 42.98 14.31
N VAL A 804 -50.72 43.68 14.73
CA VAL A 804 -50.61 45.06 15.26
C VAL A 804 -49.75 45.02 16.53
N PHE A 805 -49.07 46.13 16.81
CA PHE A 805 -48.16 46.32 17.95
C PHE A 805 -46.77 45.70 17.73
N PHE A 806 -46.07 45.36 18.81
CA PHE A 806 -44.70 44.84 18.76
C PHE A 806 -44.64 43.51 18.02
N ASN A 807 -43.89 43.48 16.92
CA ASN A 807 -43.43 42.25 16.32
C ASN A 807 -42.00 42.02 16.78
N TYR A 808 -41.77 40.88 17.43
CA TYR A 808 -40.45 40.47 17.90
C TYR A 808 -40.06 39.18 17.19
N TYR A 809 -38.93 39.23 16.48
CA TYR A 809 -38.31 38.06 15.88
C TYR A 809 -37.01 37.79 16.65
N PRO A 810 -36.81 36.56 17.15
CA PRO A 810 -35.77 36.27 18.15
C PRO A 810 -34.34 36.30 17.60
N ASN A 811 -34.15 36.29 16.28
CA ASN A 811 -32.85 36.40 15.63
C ASN A 811 -32.98 36.89 14.17
N ASP A 812 -31.86 37.25 13.56
CA ASP A 812 -31.75 37.75 12.18
C ASP A 812 -31.89 36.66 11.08
N GLY A 813 -32.32 35.44 11.44
CA GLY A 813 -32.45 34.32 10.51
C GLY A 813 -31.15 33.53 10.26
N GLY A 814 -30.02 33.98 10.81
CA GLY A 814 -28.74 33.26 10.75
C GLY A 814 -27.88 33.56 9.51
N PRO A 815 -26.73 32.88 9.35
CA PRO A 815 -25.78 33.20 8.30
C PRO A 815 -26.27 32.75 6.91
N THR A 816 -25.94 33.56 5.90
CA THR A 816 -26.20 33.21 4.49
C THR A 816 -25.20 32.14 4.06
N ARG A 817 -25.65 31.07 3.41
CA ARG A 817 -24.82 29.95 2.94
C ARG A 817 -25.02 29.69 1.47
N ILE A 818 -23.93 29.42 0.75
CA ILE A 818 -23.91 29.10 -0.67
C ILE A 818 -23.10 27.82 -0.88
N PHE A 819 -23.66 26.86 -1.61
CA PHE A 819 -23.04 25.56 -1.89
C PHE A 819 -23.59 24.96 -3.18
N ASN A 820 -22.99 23.88 -3.69
CA ASN A 820 -23.41 23.25 -4.94
C ASN A 820 -23.41 21.70 -4.87
N THR A 821 -23.83 21.06 -5.95
CA THR A 821 -23.85 19.59 -6.08
C THR A 821 -22.59 19.00 -6.73
N ASN A 822 -21.53 19.78 -6.91
CA ASN A 822 -20.30 19.31 -7.55
C ASN A 822 -19.42 18.59 -6.52
N ALA A 823 -19.06 17.34 -6.79
CA ALA A 823 -18.24 16.51 -5.89
C ALA A 823 -16.74 16.77 -6.00
N GLN A 824 -16.29 17.58 -6.97
CA GLN A 824 -14.87 17.89 -7.14
C GLN A 824 -14.27 18.49 -5.86
N PRO A 825 -13.15 17.95 -5.34
CA PRO A 825 -12.53 18.46 -4.12
C PRO A 825 -12.08 19.92 -4.24
N VAL A 826 -12.27 20.69 -3.18
CA VAL A 826 -11.89 22.11 -3.09
C VAL A 826 -11.11 22.36 -1.79
N PRO A 827 -10.07 23.21 -1.79
CA PRO A 827 -9.35 23.51 -0.56
C PRO A 827 -10.25 24.35 0.37
N LEU A 828 -10.21 24.04 1.66
CA LEU A 828 -11.03 24.70 2.68
C LEU A 828 -10.51 26.11 3.00
N ALA A 829 -10.73 27.05 2.09
CA ALA A 829 -10.43 28.47 2.26
C ALA A 829 -11.48 29.31 1.49
N PRO A 830 -11.78 30.55 1.94
CA PRO A 830 -12.90 31.32 1.38
C PRO A 830 -12.79 31.58 -0.13
N ILE A 831 -11.66 32.12 -0.59
CA ILE A 831 -11.46 32.49 -2.00
C ILE A 831 -11.55 31.26 -2.93
N PRO A 832 -10.82 30.16 -2.69
CA PRO A 832 -10.94 28.96 -3.53
C PRO A 832 -12.33 28.35 -3.56
N VAL A 833 -13.08 28.41 -2.45
CA VAL A 833 -14.45 27.90 -2.41
C VAL A 833 -15.38 28.76 -3.24
N VAL A 834 -15.25 30.09 -3.19
CA VAL A 834 -16.04 30.99 -4.05
C VAL A 834 -15.73 30.75 -5.53
N ASP A 835 -14.45 30.65 -5.90
CA ASP A 835 -14.03 30.34 -7.27
C ASP A 835 -14.62 29.02 -7.76
N HIS A 836 -14.55 27.98 -6.92
CA HIS A 836 -15.12 26.68 -7.21
C HIS A 836 -16.64 26.73 -7.41
N LEU A 837 -17.38 27.49 -6.61
CA LEU A 837 -18.83 27.65 -6.75
C LEU A 837 -19.20 28.28 -8.10
N ILE A 838 -18.47 29.33 -8.50
CA ILE A 838 -18.68 30.05 -9.77
C ILE A 838 -18.32 29.17 -10.96
N ASP A 839 -17.16 28.51 -10.93
CA ASP A 839 -16.73 27.64 -12.02
C ASP A 839 -17.66 26.43 -12.18
N SER A 840 -18.10 25.85 -11.07
CA SER A 840 -19.02 24.72 -11.09
C SER A 840 -20.41 25.09 -11.62
N PHE A 841 -20.86 26.33 -11.38
CA PHE A 841 -22.13 26.86 -11.89
C PHE A 841 -22.16 26.94 -13.42
N LYS A 842 -21.00 27.07 -14.09
CA LYS A 842 -20.91 27.07 -15.56
C LYS A 842 -21.39 25.76 -16.17
N ASN A 843 -21.34 24.64 -15.44
CA ASN A 843 -21.84 23.34 -15.87
C ASN A 843 -23.37 23.25 -15.71
N PRO A 844 -24.15 23.02 -16.78
CA PRO A 844 -25.61 22.95 -16.71
C PRO A 844 -26.16 21.84 -15.80
N LYS A 845 -25.35 20.84 -15.47
CA LYS A 845 -25.74 19.72 -14.59
C LYS A 845 -25.56 20.03 -13.10
N THR A 846 -24.85 21.11 -12.75
CA THR A 846 -24.64 21.50 -11.36
C THR A 846 -25.82 22.34 -10.87
N GLN A 847 -26.29 22.05 -9.66
CA GLN A 847 -27.25 22.90 -8.94
C GLN A 847 -26.51 23.64 -7.83
N THR A 848 -26.72 24.95 -7.76
CA THR A 848 -26.20 25.82 -6.68
C THR A 848 -27.36 26.20 -5.77
N PHE A 849 -27.17 26.06 -4.47
CA PHE A 849 -28.15 26.41 -3.46
C PHE A 849 -27.67 27.64 -2.69
N SER A 850 -28.58 28.56 -2.39
CA SER A 850 -28.33 29.69 -1.52
C SER A 850 -29.39 29.76 -0.43
N PHE A 851 -28.97 29.61 0.82
CA PHE A 851 -29.77 29.96 2.00
C PHE A 851 -29.44 31.39 2.38
N PHE A 852 -30.45 32.24 2.48
CA PHE A 852 -30.25 33.64 2.82
C PHE A 852 -31.43 34.15 3.65
N THR A 853 -31.20 35.30 4.29
CA THR A 853 -32.19 35.92 5.17
C THR A 853 -32.87 37.08 4.46
N LEU A 854 -34.15 37.23 4.77
CA LEU A 854 -35.01 38.34 4.37
C LEU A 854 -35.34 39.15 5.64
N PRO A 855 -35.88 40.38 5.51
CA PRO A 855 -36.28 41.18 6.67
C PRO A 855 -37.19 40.39 7.62
N PHE A 856 -37.19 40.77 8.90
CA PHE A 856 -38.05 40.15 9.93
C PHE A 856 -37.67 38.70 10.29
N GLY A 857 -36.39 38.34 10.18
CA GLY A 857 -35.90 36.99 10.49
C GLY A 857 -36.43 35.90 9.55
N LEU A 858 -37.00 36.30 8.41
CA LEU A 858 -37.49 35.37 7.38
C LEU A 858 -36.29 34.67 6.72
N LYS A 859 -36.44 33.35 6.50
CA LYS A 859 -35.42 32.53 5.82
C LYS A 859 -35.93 32.11 4.44
N ALA A 860 -35.06 32.14 3.45
CA ALA A 860 -35.36 31.72 2.09
C ALA A 860 -34.29 30.77 1.55
N ILE A 861 -34.69 29.91 0.61
CA ILE A 861 -33.80 29.06 -0.17
C ILE A 861 -33.98 29.38 -1.66
N ALA A 862 -32.88 29.59 -2.37
CA ALA A 862 -32.84 29.65 -3.83
C ALA A 862 -32.10 28.44 -4.38
N ILE A 863 -32.67 27.81 -5.40
CA ILE A 863 -32.03 26.78 -6.21
C ILE A 863 -31.71 27.40 -7.56
N ILE A 864 -30.44 27.50 -7.90
CA ILE A 864 -29.93 28.26 -9.04
C ILE A 864 -29.19 27.28 -9.94
N THR A 865 -29.60 27.19 -11.21
CA THR A 865 -28.93 26.33 -12.19
C THR A 865 -28.97 26.94 -13.60
N LYS A 866 -27.87 26.81 -14.35
CA LYS A 866 -27.80 27.24 -15.75
C LYS A 866 -28.69 26.37 -16.66
N GLY A 867 -28.90 25.11 -16.27
CA GLY A 867 -29.73 24.14 -16.98
C GLY A 867 -31.23 24.21 -16.67
N GLY A 868 -31.69 25.15 -15.83
CA GLY A 868 -33.07 25.21 -15.35
C GLY A 868 -34.09 25.64 -16.40
N LYS A 869 -35.38 25.66 -16.01
CA LYS A 869 -36.51 25.96 -16.91
C LYS A 869 -36.88 27.45 -16.94
N GLU A 870 -36.10 28.30 -16.31
CA GLU A 870 -36.39 29.73 -16.15
C GLU A 870 -36.26 30.47 -17.49
N THR A 871 -37.16 31.45 -17.69
CA THR A 871 -37.20 32.29 -18.90
C THR A 871 -35.97 33.18 -19.03
N ILE A 872 -35.45 33.66 -17.90
CA ILE A 872 -34.20 34.40 -17.78
C ILE A 872 -33.21 33.49 -17.07
N LYS A 873 -32.11 33.17 -17.74
CA LYS A 873 -31.09 32.30 -17.16
C LYS A 873 -30.35 33.03 -16.04
N PRO A 874 -30.13 32.39 -14.88
CA PRO A 874 -29.39 33.02 -13.81
C PRO A 874 -27.91 33.16 -14.17
N GLU A 875 -27.29 34.22 -13.65
CA GLU A 875 -25.84 34.43 -13.69
C GLU A 875 -25.31 34.44 -12.25
N LEU A 876 -24.08 33.96 -12.07
CA LEU A 876 -23.40 33.91 -10.77
C LEU A 876 -21.95 34.34 -11.00
N ASP A 877 -21.62 35.52 -10.52
CA ASP A 877 -20.31 36.13 -10.69
C ASP A 877 -19.85 36.82 -9.40
N LYS A 878 -18.55 37.11 -9.35
CA LYS A 878 -17.91 37.91 -8.31
C LYS A 878 -18.39 39.35 -8.35
N ASN A 879 -18.85 39.86 -7.20
CA ASN A 879 -19.15 41.28 -7.06
C ASN A 879 -17.86 42.05 -6.73
N ALA A 880 -17.13 42.46 -7.78
CA ALA A 880 -15.85 43.15 -7.69
C ALA A 880 -15.94 44.63 -8.14
N PRO A 881 -16.55 45.53 -7.34
CA PRO A 881 -16.67 46.94 -7.71
C PRO A 881 -15.30 47.60 -7.90
N LYS A 882 -15.15 48.31 -9.02
CA LYS A 882 -13.96 49.12 -9.32
C LYS A 882 -14.15 50.53 -8.79
N PHE A 883 -13.20 50.98 -7.98
CA PHE A 883 -13.15 52.34 -7.45
C PHE A 883 -12.08 53.18 -8.18
N LYS A 884 -12.06 54.48 -7.90
CA LYS A 884 -11.03 55.39 -8.42
C LYS A 884 -9.63 54.90 -7.97
N ASN A 885 -8.59 55.16 -8.79
CA ASN A 885 -7.19 54.77 -8.56
C ASN A 885 -6.87 53.27 -8.66
N ASN A 886 -7.55 52.53 -9.53
CA ASN A 886 -7.36 51.08 -9.73
C ASN A 886 -7.59 50.21 -8.48
N MET A 887 -8.27 50.74 -7.46
CA MET A 887 -8.71 49.92 -6.33
C MET A 887 -9.88 49.04 -6.77
N VAL A 888 -9.73 47.74 -6.61
CA VAL A 888 -10.80 46.75 -6.81
C VAL A 888 -11.20 46.29 -5.41
N GLY A 889 -12.46 46.52 -5.03
CA GLY A 889 -13.01 45.93 -3.81
C GLY A 889 -13.80 44.66 -4.15
N GLY A 890 -14.11 43.85 -3.14
CA GLY A 890 -14.84 42.60 -3.32
C GLY A 890 -13.93 41.39 -3.56
N ILE A 891 -14.56 40.21 -3.64
CA ILE A 891 -13.91 38.91 -3.84
C ILE A 891 -13.92 38.50 -5.30
#